data_AF-A0A2D6BUH6-F1
#
_entry.id   AF-A0A2D6BUH6-F1
#
_cell.length_a   1.000
_cell.length_b   1.000
_cell.length_c   1.000
_cell.angle_alpha   90.00
_cell.angle_beta   90.00
_cell.angle_gamma   90.00
#
_symmetry.space_group_name_H-M   'P 1'
#
loop_
_entity.id
_entity.type
_entity.pdbx_description
1 polymer ?
#
loop_
_entity_poly.entity_id
_entity_poly.type
_entity_poly.pdbx_seq_one_letter_code
_entity_poly.pdbx_strand_id
1 'polypeptide(L)'
;MRERPGEPMDWWLNLRHGGQLIDRTHLDALPEPRPLPRNLPETLRSAVIALPHEGAAKGDALTALMDLLLEQVAGLKSGWSKGSHVGPEHGETLLDGTRWKPRRVWNGEGGASLHVFTTQVRQVGLHKGRRPVALITEYLRRHRAPLGLVTNGRQWRLIHADADTQAWVEWDTAEFFAGGRLSDSVAGFSRFLGRQALTPADGATRSPLLAAIAETRQGQARLSSELGERVRRAVEVLLVSRRPVLEEAWDDLDAQAVYVAACHFVMRVVVTLFAEARGMLPRENPVYHHAYGITGLLESLDRASRLHRRGRLSSWSRLLALFSLLYEGSPHPALTLPAYGGDLFRPGREDGDAVQRALHLLESTQSPPDDEVIHRILVMLTRTTVRVRDGRAWRRVSEPVNFADLSSEYIGILYEGLLDYELRRAGDDAVLFLNLGDQPALPISRLEAMDDKAVKALVEKVKDTKGLVLAEEDGSESEGEEGNAGEGDDTDTPDSTSDPSTADDEEPDTGAGDLREEALRRAMAWAMRAVKVGKLVKKSRGGDQLEQQQRAAAALISDLKLPGELFLVRWGGTRKGSGTFYTRPQLTMPTVRRTLRPLTHEGDEARTPEQILTLKVVDPAMGSASFLVAALRVLTQAVIEGAYTHGRVHGEGKRTRVEIATLAESDRVFPFPADDPRFDEDFEDCIKRYVVEHCLYGVDINPLAVELARVALWVETLDDKLPFTFLDHKLKAGNSLVGCWIDRFREYPLLAWLRDSPDYKYKGVHHESGRWHRALGAKSKTVVAAQAQVLQEAASGQIPIAYEDGDDTMRRDLETVRELFAQLRHIPANRPDRRARLYRQQIEHHAAIDRLRTAFDMWTALWFWPLDKLDAAPGPRTLHAPSAEAVAIAREMVRTPALRFFHWELEYPDVFHKRGAGFDAVVGNPPWEIQKPSSKEYFSNLDPLYRSYGKQEALRRQQAIFEDQPEEERWLGYVADYKARGNFVRYAGEPFGDGKIAGHGGGDVSLARGKANEPLHERWRTQRRTHQGFADLGHPFRHQGSADLNTYKMFVEAGHALLREGGELGLIVPSGIYTDKGSGDLRRLLLEQSRWRWLFGFENRDKIFDIHRSFKFCI
;
A
#
# COMPACT_ATOMS: atom_id res chain seq x y z
N MET A 1 -30.19 21.38 -31.26
CA MET A 1 -31.45 20.61 -31.23
C MET A 1 -31.32 19.66 -30.05
N ARG A 2 -32.08 19.86 -28.97
CA ARG A 2 -32.36 18.78 -28.01
C ARG A 2 -33.82 18.40 -28.26
N GLU A 3 -34.08 17.17 -28.68
CA GLU A 3 -35.46 16.69 -28.80
C GLU A 3 -35.96 15.99 -27.53
N ARG A 4 -35.11 15.63 -26.56
CA ARG A 4 -35.56 15.10 -25.25
C ARG A 4 -34.62 15.45 -24.10
N PRO A 5 -35.11 15.88 -22.91
CA PRO A 5 -34.34 15.87 -21.68
C PRO A 5 -34.24 14.41 -21.18
N GLY A 6 -33.04 13.86 -21.06
CA GLY A 6 -32.80 12.53 -20.49
C GLY A 6 -32.09 11.49 -21.39
N GLU A 7 -31.66 11.84 -22.60
CA GLU A 7 -30.76 10.95 -23.35
C GLU A 7 -29.35 10.91 -22.70
N PRO A 8 -28.68 9.76 -22.70
CA PRO A 8 -27.36 9.62 -22.09
C PRO A 8 -26.36 10.57 -22.74
N MET A 9 -25.63 11.34 -21.92
CA MET A 9 -24.53 12.22 -22.34
C MET A 9 -23.32 11.38 -22.80
N ASP A 10 -23.48 10.58 -23.84
CA ASP A 10 -22.45 9.65 -24.36
C ASP A 10 -21.17 10.39 -24.77
N TRP A 11 -21.27 11.68 -25.14
CA TRP A 11 -20.10 12.50 -25.44
C TRP A 11 -19.14 12.66 -24.26
N TRP A 12 -19.62 12.67 -23.01
CA TRP A 12 -18.78 12.84 -21.82
C TRP A 12 -17.84 11.63 -21.63
N LEU A 13 -18.39 10.42 -21.77
CA LEU A 13 -17.62 9.17 -21.68
C LEU A 13 -16.55 9.06 -22.77
N ASN A 14 -16.75 9.72 -23.90
CA ASN A 14 -15.83 9.71 -25.03
C ASN A 14 -14.71 10.76 -24.91
N LEU A 15 -14.79 11.70 -23.97
CA LEU A 15 -13.71 12.67 -23.75
C LEU A 15 -12.51 12.01 -23.08
N ARG A 16 -11.36 12.68 -23.12
CA ARG A 16 -10.19 12.29 -22.31
C ARG A 16 -10.19 13.05 -21.01
N HIS A 17 -9.87 12.36 -19.91
CA HIS A 17 -9.89 12.95 -18.57
C HIS A 17 -8.74 12.35 -17.76
N GLY A 18 -8.29 13.06 -16.71
CA GLY A 18 -7.26 12.55 -15.81
C GLY A 18 -7.37 13.18 -14.44
N GLY A 19 -7.14 12.39 -13.39
CA GLY A 19 -7.45 12.78 -12.02
C GLY A 19 -8.95 12.97 -11.72
N GLN A 20 -9.84 12.61 -12.67
CA GLN A 20 -11.29 12.80 -12.67
C GLN A 20 -11.70 14.23 -12.28
N LEU A 21 -11.80 15.12 -13.26
CA LEU A 21 -12.17 16.52 -12.99
C LEU A 21 -13.55 16.61 -12.32
N ILE A 22 -14.55 15.96 -12.92
CA ILE A 22 -15.94 15.88 -12.42
C ILE A 22 -16.47 14.48 -12.74
N ASP A 23 -17.27 13.89 -11.86
CA ASP A 23 -18.01 12.66 -12.15
C ASP A 23 -19.35 12.94 -12.83
N ARG A 24 -19.94 11.92 -13.43
CA ARG A 24 -21.17 12.05 -14.22
C ARG A 24 -22.35 12.60 -13.40
N THR A 25 -22.43 12.29 -12.11
CA THR A 25 -23.50 12.76 -11.24
C THR A 25 -23.43 14.27 -11.04
N HIS A 26 -22.23 14.81 -10.86
CA HIS A 26 -22.02 16.25 -10.67
C HIS A 26 -21.93 17.02 -12.00
N LEU A 27 -21.65 16.34 -13.11
CA LEU A 27 -21.74 16.94 -14.45
C LEU A 27 -23.16 17.47 -14.74
N ASP A 28 -24.18 16.72 -14.34
CA ASP A 28 -25.58 17.11 -14.53
C ASP A 28 -26.01 18.30 -13.65
N ALA A 29 -25.28 18.56 -12.57
CA ALA A 29 -25.48 19.71 -11.70
C ALA A 29 -24.91 21.01 -12.28
N LEU A 30 -24.04 20.95 -13.31
CA LEU A 30 -23.54 22.16 -13.96
C LEU A 30 -24.67 22.90 -14.69
N PRO A 31 -24.65 24.24 -14.73
CA PRO A 31 -25.63 25.03 -15.48
C PRO A 31 -25.75 24.58 -16.93
N GLU A 32 -26.96 24.60 -17.50
CA GLU A 32 -27.16 24.24 -18.90
C GLU A 32 -26.41 25.21 -19.85
N PRO A 33 -25.76 24.70 -20.91
CA PRO A 33 -25.02 25.56 -21.82
C PRO A 33 -25.98 26.48 -22.58
N ARG A 34 -25.48 27.67 -22.90
CA ARG A 34 -26.25 28.65 -23.69
C ARG A 34 -26.58 28.06 -25.08
N PRO A 35 -27.74 28.42 -25.68
CA PRO A 35 -28.01 28.09 -27.07
C PRO A 35 -26.89 28.57 -28.01
N LEU A 36 -26.33 27.64 -28.77
CA LEU A 36 -25.25 27.92 -29.72
C LEU A 36 -25.75 28.79 -30.89
N PRO A 37 -24.92 29.71 -31.44
CA PRO A 37 -25.29 30.52 -32.60
C PRO A 37 -25.68 29.67 -33.83
N ARG A 38 -26.70 30.10 -34.59
CA ARG A 38 -27.18 29.37 -35.77
C ARG A 38 -26.12 29.19 -36.87
N ASN A 39 -25.22 30.15 -37.01
CA ASN A 39 -24.11 30.14 -37.98
C ASN A 39 -22.84 29.45 -37.44
N LEU A 40 -22.86 28.89 -36.23
CA LEU A 40 -21.71 28.24 -35.62
C LEU A 40 -21.18 27.04 -36.43
N PRO A 41 -22.01 26.14 -37.01
CA PRO A 41 -21.50 24.96 -37.71
C PRO A 41 -20.57 25.32 -38.88
N GLU A 42 -20.95 26.33 -39.68
CA GLU A 42 -20.18 26.78 -40.85
C GLU A 42 -18.92 27.54 -40.44
N THR A 43 -19.04 28.44 -39.47
CA THR A 43 -17.92 29.24 -38.97
C THR A 43 -16.88 28.41 -38.22
N LEU A 44 -17.31 27.46 -37.38
CA LEU A 44 -16.43 26.53 -36.67
C LEU A 44 -15.72 25.58 -37.64
N ARG A 45 -16.44 25.06 -38.64
CA ARG A 45 -15.83 24.21 -39.67
C ARG A 45 -14.75 24.98 -40.45
N SER A 46 -15.04 26.21 -40.82
CA SER A 46 -14.08 27.09 -41.52
C SER A 46 -12.85 27.38 -40.65
N ALA A 47 -13.04 27.66 -39.35
CA ALA A 47 -11.95 27.92 -38.41
C ALA A 47 -11.07 26.68 -38.14
N VAL A 48 -11.68 25.49 -38.06
CA VAL A 48 -10.95 24.22 -37.87
C VAL A 48 -10.18 23.82 -39.14
N ILE A 49 -10.78 23.98 -40.34
CA ILE A 49 -10.10 23.72 -41.62
C ILE A 49 -8.91 24.67 -41.84
N ALA A 50 -9.00 25.90 -41.32
CA ALA A 50 -7.90 26.86 -41.40
C ALA A 50 -6.68 26.48 -40.53
N LEU A 51 -6.79 25.48 -39.66
CA LEU A 51 -5.65 24.94 -38.92
C LEU A 51 -4.77 24.07 -39.85
N PRO A 52 -3.44 24.10 -39.69
CA PRO A 52 -2.55 23.28 -40.50
C PRO A 52 -2.83 21.77 -40.36
N HIS A 53 -2.71 21.03 -41.46
CA HIS A 53 -2.92 19.57 -41.51
C HIS A 53 -1.89 18.79 -40.67
N GLU A 54 -0.67 19.31 -40.53
CA GLU A 54 0.39 18.77 -39.66
C GLU A 54 1.03 19.86 -38.79
N GLY A 55 1.28 19.56 -37.51
CA GLY A 55 1.89 20.48 -36.55
C GLY A 55 0.88 21.24 -35.68
N ALA A 56 1.38 22.05 -34.74
CA ALA A 56 0.53 22.90 -33.90
C ALA A 56 0.11 24.18 -34.62
N ALA A 57 -1.11 24.64 -34.35
CA ALA A 57 -1.61 25.84 -34.97
C ALA A 57 -0.84 27.09 -34.45
N LYS A 58 -0.37 27.93 -35.38
CA LYS A 58 0.29 29.21 -35.08
C LYS A 58 -0.43 30.36 -35.77
N GLY A 59 -0.30 31.56 -35.21
CA GLY A 59 -0.74 32.80 -35.84
C GLY A 59 -2.25 33.09 -35.74
N ASP A 60 -2.76 33.77 -36.75
CA ASP A 60 -4.11 34.36 -36.74
C ASP A 60 -5.22 33.32 -36.74
N ALA A 61 -5.00 32.14 -37.36
CA ALA A 61 -5.97 31.05 -37.39
C ALA A 61 -6.29 30.48 -35.98
N LEU A 62 -5.25 30.23 -35.16
CA LEU A 62 -5.44 29.80 -33.77
C LEU A 62 -6.12 30.89 -32.94
N THR A 63 -5.77 32.16 -33.19
CA THR A 63 -6.37 33.31 -32.50
C THR A 63 -7.87 33.42 -32.81
N ALA A 64 -8.25 33.29 -34.08
CA ALA A 64 -9.65 33.29 -34.52
C ALA A 64 -10.43 32.11 -33.92
N LEU A 65 -9.84 30.90 -33.87
CA LEU A 65 -10.48 29.74 -33.24
C LEU A 65 -10.66 29.94 -31.72
N MET A 66 -9.67 30.51 -31.03
CA MET A 66 -9.80 30.88 -29.61
C MET A 66 -10.89 31.92 -29.38
N ASP A 67 -11.01 32.95 -30.23
CA ASP A 67 -12.10 33.93 -30.12
C ASP A 67 -13.47 33.27 -30.34
N LEU A 68 -13.57 32.40 -31.35
CA LEU A 68 -14.81 31.66 -31.63
C LEU A 68 -15.22 30.77 -30.44
N LEU A 69 -14.32 29.95 -29.92
CA LEU A 69 -14.64 29.01 -28.85
C LEU A 69 -14.82 29.70 -27.49
N LEU A 70 -13.97 30.65 -27.13
CA LEU A 70 -14.03 31.28 -25.80
C LEU A 70 -15.12 32.36 -25.73
N GLU A 71 -15.33 33.14 -26.78
CA GLU A 71 -16.27 34.25 -26.74
C GLU A 71 -17.66 33.88 -27.28
N GLN A 72 -17.74 33.07 -28.35
CA GLN A 72 -19.03 32.72 -28.95
C GLN A 72 -19.60 31.41 -28.42
N VAL A 73 -18.77 30.37 -28.22
CA VAL A 73 -19.24 29.08 -27.68
C VAL A 73 -19.35 29.11 -26.15
N ALA A 74 -18.30 29.54 -25.44
CA ALA A 74 -18.31 29.66 -23.98
C ALA A 74 -18.97 30.98 -23.48
N GLY A 75 -19.22 31.94 -24.37
CA GLY A 75 -19.96 33.17 -24.04
C GLY A 75 -19.18 34.21 -23.23
N LEU A 76 -17.85 34.07 -23.12
CA LEU A 76 -16.97 34.98 -22.38
C LEU A 76 -16.62 36.21 -23.23
N LYS A 77 -17.59 37.09 -23.51
CA LYS A 77 -17.42 38.23 -24.45
C LYS A 77 -16.58 39.40 -23.92
N SER A 78 -16.44 39.54 -22.61
CA SER A 78 -15.71 40.63 -21.95
C SER A 78 -14.86 40.10 -20.80
N GLY A 79 -13.88 40.88 -20.33
CA GLY A 79 -12.99 40.51 -19.22
C GLY A 79 -11.66 39.87 -19.64
N TRP A 80 -11.33 39.87 -20.95
CA TRP A 80 -10.08 39.30 -21.46
C TRP A 80 -8.92 40.31 -21.52
N SER A 81 -7.78 39.93 -20.94
CA SER A 81 -6.46 40.47 -21.30
C SER A 81 -5.81 39.55 -22.32
N LYS A 82 -5.46 40.05 -23.52
CA LYS A 82 -4.95 39.23 -24.63
C LYS A 82 -3.54 39.63 -25.06
N GLY A 83 -2.67 38.64 -25.26
CA GLY A 83 -1.35 38.82 -25.88
C GLY A 83 -0.45 39.81 -25.12
N SER A 84 -0.09 40.92 -25.76
CA SER A 84 0.74 41.98 -25.16
C SER A 84 0.08 42.67 -23.96
N HIS A 85 -1.25 42.64 -23.86
CA HIS A 85 -2.02 43.22 -22.76
C HIS A 85 -2.07 42.34 -21.51
N VAL A 86 -1.54 41.10 -21.57
CA VAL A 86 -1.33 40.29 -20.36
C VAL A 86 -0.09 40.84 -19.64
N GLY A 87 -0.29 41.36 -18.42
CA GLY A 87 0.73 42.07 -17.67
C GLY A 87 1.96 41.22 -17.30
N PRO A 88 3.09 41.88 -16.97
CA PRO A 88 4.35 41.22 -16.65
C PRO A 88 4.30 40.34 -15.39
N GLU A 89 3.34 40.58 -14.49
CA GLU A 89 3.06 39.80 -13.28
C GLU A 89 2.65 38.35 -13.55
N HIS A 90 2.15 38.06 -14.76
CA HIS A 90 1.81 36.71 -15.20
C HIS A 90 2.97 35.99 -15.91
N GLY A 91 4.16 36.58 -15.94
CA GLY A 91 5.34 36.01 -16.59
C GLY A 91 6.21 35.21 -15.64
N GLU A 92 6.47 33.95 -16.00
CA GLU A 92 7.39 33.04 -15.34
C GLU A 92 8.72 32.98 -16.11
N THR A 93 9.82 32.77 -15.40
CA THR A 93 11.12 32.47 -16.03
C THR A 93 11.35 30.97 -15.91
N LEU A 94 11.47 30.28 -17.05
CA LEU A 94 11.74 28.84 -17.09
C LEU A 94 13.22 28.55 -16.81
N LEU A 95 13.55 27.29 -16.54
CA LEU A 95 14.92 26.83 -16.23
C LEU A 95 15.92 27.16 -17.35
N ASP A 96 15.47 27.26 -18.60
CA ASP A 96 16.26 27.67 -19.77
C ASP A 96 16.40 29.20 -19.95
N GLY A 97 15.92 29.98 -18.97
CA GLY A 97 15.91 31.44 -18.99
C GLY A 97 14.82 32.06 -19.87
N THR A 98 13.99 31.27 -20.54
CA THR A 98 12.90 31.80 -21.37
C THR A 98 11.76 32.32 -20.50
N ARG A 99 11.21 33.49 -20.88
CA ARG A 99 10.06 34.08 -20.18
C ARG A 99 8.76 33.56 -20.80
N TRP A 100 7.95 32.87 -20.00
CA TRP A 100 6.73 32.18 -20.41
C TRP A 100 5.52 32.74 -19.67
N LYS A 101 4.39 32.98 -20.36
CA LYS A 101 3.18 33.57 -19.77
C LYS A 101 1.89 33.09 -20.45
N PRO A 102 0.71 33.18 -19.80
CA PRO A 102 -0.57 32.92 -20.42
C PRO A 102 -0.78 33.77 -21.67
N ARG A 103 -1.39 33.19 -22.71
CA ARG A 103 -1.72 33.91 -23.94
C ARG A 103 -2.93 34.82 -23.74
N ARG A 104 -3.87 34.39 -22.88
CA ARG A 104 -5.05 35.16 -22.47
C ARG A 104 -5.35 34.91 -21.00
N VAL A 105 -5.82 35.93 -20.31
CA VAL A 105 -6.35 35.82 -18.94
C VAL A 105 -7.75 36.41 -18.95
N TRP A 106 -8.74 35.64 -18.53
CA TRP A 106 -10.10 36.13 -18.31
C TRP A 106 -10.31 36.38 -16.83
N ASN A 107 -10.85 37.55 -16.50
CA ASN A 107 -11.29 37.91 -15.15
C ASN A 107 -12.80 38.17 -15.19
N GLY A 108 -13.54 37.43 -14.37
CA GLY A 108 -14.98 37.52 -14.19
C GLY A 108 -15.38 38.16 -12.86
N GLU A 109 -16.68 38.21 -12.61
CA GLU A 109 -17.25 38.64 -11.34
C GLU A 109 -16.92 37.65 -10.21
N GLY A 110 -17.00 38.09 -8.94
CA GLY A 110 -16.75 37.21 -7.78
C GLY A 110 -15.33 36.65 -7.68
N GLY A 111 -14.35 37.27 -8.37
CA GLY A 111 -12.95 36.80 -8.37
C GLY A 111 -12.69 35.60 -9.29
N ALA A 112 -13.64 35.22 -10.14
CA ALA A 112 -13.45 34.14 -11.10
C ALA A 112 -12.35 34.49 -12.12
N SER A 113 -11.46 33.53 -12.40
CA SER A 113 -10.43 33.70 -13.42
C SER A 113 -10.20 32.42 -14.22
N LEU A 114 -9.82 32.60 -15.48
CA LEU A 114 -9.41 31.50 -16.37
C LEU A 114 -8.14 31.91 -17.13
N HIS A 115 -7.08 31.13 -16.93
CA HIS A 115 -5.78 31.37 -17.56
C HIS A 115 -5.62 30.46 -18.78
N VAL A 116 -5.50 31.04 -19.97
CA VAL A 116 -5.45 30.30 -21.23
C VAL A 116 -4.03 30.32 -21.81
N PHE A 117 -3.50 29.13 -22.02
CA PHE A 117 -2.17 28.88 -22.56
C PHE A 117 -2.25 28.23 -23.94
N THR A 118 -1.29 28.56 -24.78
CA THR A 118 -1.12 27.93 -26.09
C THR A 118 0.15 27.12 -26.10
N THR A 119 0.12 25.93 -26.68
CA THR A 119 1.29 25.06 -26.80
C THR A 119 1.51 24.62 -28.24
N GLN A 120 2.77 24.36 -28.57
CA GLN A 120 3.20 23.91 -29.89
C GLN A 120 3.32 22.37 -29.98
N VAL A 121 2.97 21.66 -28.91
CA VAL A 121 3.03 20.20 -28.87
C VAL A 121 1.88 19.59 -29.65
N ARG A 122 2.15 18.49 -30.37
CA ARG A 122 1.14 17.80 -31.18
C ARG A 122 0.06 17.12 -30.33
N GLN A 123 0.46 16.55 -29.19
CA GLN A 123 -0.44 15.94 -28.22
C GLN A 123 -0.26 16.65 -26.86
N VAL A 124 -1.35 17.12 -26.25
CA VAL A 124 -1.34 17.72 -24.90
C VAL A 124 -1.37 16.60 -23.85
N GLY A 125 -0.54 16.70 -22.82
CA GLY A 125 -0.48 15.80 -21.66
C GLY A 125 -0.11 14.33 -21.90
N LEU A 126 0.23 13.96 -23.14
CA LEU A 126 0.83 12.69 -23.51
C LEU A 126 2.13 12.98 -24.21
N HIS A 127 3.17 12.25 -23.83
CA HIS A 127 4.49 12.51 -24.31
C HIS A 127 4.82 14.04 -24.16
N LYS A 128 5.38 14.65 -25.19
CA LYS A 128 5.76 16.07 -25.29
C LYS A 128 4.90 17.13 -24.57
N GLY A 129 3.60 17.21 -24.84
CA GLY A 129 2.51 16.90 -23.91
C GLY A 129 2.62 17.39 -22.47
N ARG A 130 3.39 16.67 -21.66
CA ARG A 130 3.43 16.73 -20.21
C ARG A 130 4.10 17.99 -19.70
N ARG A 131 5.19 18.45 -20.33
CA ARG A 131 5.91 19.66 -19.89
C ARG A 131 5.03 20.92 -19.89
N PRO A 132 4.31 21.27 -20.98
CA PRO A 132 3.36 22.38 -20.94
C PRO A 132 2.28 22.22 -19.86
N VAL A 133 1.81 21.00 -19.62
CA VAL A 133 0.80 20.73 -18.58
C VAL A 133 1.38 20.96 -17.18
N ALA A 134 2.58 20.43 -16.90
CA ALA A 134 3.26 20.59 -15.62
C ALA A 134 3.60 22.06 -15.31
N LEU A 135 4.11 22.80 -16.31
CA LEU A 135 4.38 24.24 -16.19
C LEU A 135 3.11 25.04 -15.88
N ILE A 136 1.99 24.69 -16.52
CA ILE A 136 0.70 25.34 -16.24
C ILE A 136 0.23 25.00 -14.84
N THR A 137 0.35 23.75 -14.41
CA THR A 137 -0.04 23.33 -13.05
C THR A 137 0.78 24.04 -11.98
N GLU A 138 2.09 24.17 -12.15
CA GLU A 138 2.94 24.98 -11.27
C GLU A 138 2.54 26.46 -11.25
N TYR A 139 2.29 27.03 -12.44
CA TYR A 139 1.81 28.40 -12.57
C TYR A 139 0.50 28.60 -11.79
N LEU A 140 -0.48 27.72 -11.99
CA LEU A 140 -1.79 27.79 -11.33
C LEU A 140 -1.63 27.74 -9.80
N ARG A 141 -0.76 26.87 -9.28
CA ARG A 141 -0.46 26.78 -7.84
C ARG A 141 0.17 28.05 -7.28
N ARG A 142 1.19 28.58 -7.97
CA ARG A 142 1.94 29.76 -7.53
C ARG A 142 1.08 31.01 -7.52
N HIS A 143 0.26 31.18 -8.54
CA HIS A 143 -0.67 32.31 -8.68
C HIS A 143 -2.01 32.10 -7.96
N ARG A 144 -2.19 30.98 -7.27
CA ARG A 144 -3.45 30.58 -6.61
C ARG A 144 -4.67 30.66 -7.54
N ALA A 145 -4.46 30.35 -8.81
CA ALA A 145 -5.51 30.31 -9.82
C ALA A 145 -6.01 28.86 -9.95
N PRO A 146 -7.30 28.57 -9.69
CA PRO A 146 -7.78 27.20 -9.59
C PRO A 146 -7.97 26.51 -10.96
N LEU A 147 -8.08 27.28 -12.05
CA LEU A 147 -8.38 26.76 -13.40
C LEU A 147 -7.47 27.35 -14.48
N GLY A 148 -6.97 26.48 -15.35
CA GLY A 148 -6.24 26.84 -16.56
C GLY A 148 -6.68 26.02 -17.76
N LEU A 149 -6.64 26.61 -18.95
CA LEU A 149 -6.97 25.96 -20.21
C LEU A 149 -5.75 25.96 -21.11
N VAL A 150 -5.35 24.79 -21.63
CA VAL A 150 -4.25 24.67 -22.58
C VAL A 150 -4.73 24.14 -23.92
N THR A 151 -4.23 24.73 -25.00
CA THR A 151 -4.59 24.28 -26.35
C THR A 151 -3.44 24.38 -27.36
N ASN A 152 -3.41 23.45 -28.31
CA ASN A 152 -2.62 23.53 -29.55
C ASN A 152 -3.49 23.84 -30.78
N GLY A 153 -4.76 24.21 -30.56
CA GLY A 153 -5.80 24.37 -31.58
C GLY A 153 -6.62 23.12 -31.82
N ARG A 154 -6.03 21.93 -31.68
CA ARG A 154 -6.71 20.64 -31.89
C ARG A 154 -7.24 20.04 -30.59
N GLN A 155 -6.41 19.99 -29.57
CA GLN A 155 -6.78 19.57 -28.23
C GLN A 155 -6.98 20.79 -27.34
N TRP A 156 -7.99 20.71 -26.48
CA TRP A 156 -8.35 21.73 -25.52
C TRP A 156 -8.48 21.07 -24.16
N ARG A 157 -7.50 21.27 -23.28
CA ARG A 157 -7.46 20.62 -21.97
C ARG A 157 -7.70 21.65 -20.87
N LEU A 158 -8.82 21.50 -20.16
CA LEU A 158 -9.12 22.24 -18.94
C LEU A 158 -8.46 21.52 -17.77
N ILE A 159 -7.65 22.25 -17.01
CA ILE A 159 -6.88 21.77 -15.88
C ILE A 159 -7.36 22.51 -14.63
N HIS A 160 -7.73 21.74 -13.61
CA HIS A 160 -7.83 22.20 -12.25
C HIS A 160 -6.56 21.86 -11.49
N ALA A 161 -6.03 22.82 -10.74
CA ALA A 161 -4.88 22.60 -9.87
C ALA A 161 -5.12 23.29 -8.52
N ASP A 162 -4.87 22.57 -7.43
CA ASP A 162 -4.77 23.14 -6.09
C ASP A 162 -3.35 22.91 -5.54
N ALA A 163 -3.11 23.28 -4.27
CA ALA A 163 -1.80 23.21 -3.65
C ALA A 163 -1.10 21.84 -3.82
N ASP A 164 -1.87 20.76 -3.85
CA ASP A 164 -1.33 19.40 -3.71
C ASP A 164 -1.72 18.47 -4.86
N THR A 165 -2.65 18.85 -5.75
CA THR A 165 -3.24 17.94 -6.73
C THR A 165 -3.56 18.62 -8.07
N GLN A 166 -3.92 17.80 -9.06
CA GLN A 166 -4.32 18.22 -10.39
C GLN A 166 -5.41 17.29 -10.93
N ALA A 167 -6.40 17.84 -11.62
CA ALA A 167 -7.38 17.09 -12.39
C ALA A 167 -7.62 17.80 -13.73
N TRP A 168 -8.05 17.08 -14.77
CA TRP A 168 -8.26 17.68 -16.09
C TRP A 168 -9.28 16.91 -16.93
N VAL A 169 -9.82 17.60 -17.92
CA VAL A 169 -10.63 17.06 -19.02
C VAL A 169 -10.18 17.69 -20.34
N GLU A 170 -10.25 16.95 -21.42
CA GLU A 170 -9.77 17.34 -22.74
C GLU A 170 -10.79 17.06 -23.84
N TRP A 171 -10.95 18.05 -24.72
CA TRP A 171 -11.72 17.98 -25.96
C TRP A 171 -10.79 17.92 -27.17
N ASP A 172 -11.12 17.08 -28.16
CA ASP A 172 -10.52 17.11 -29.49
C ASP A 172 -11.47 17.79 -30.50
N THR A 173 -10.98 18.81 -31.20
CA THR A 173 -11.71 19.47 -32.28
C THR A 173 -12.16 18.53 -33.40
N ALA A 174 -11.49 17.40 -33.60
CA ALA A 174 -11.92 16.38 -34.56
C ALA A 174 -13.28 15.77 -34.17
N GLU A 175 -13.59 15.73 -32.88
CA GLU A 175 -14.83 15.19 -32.33
C GLU A 175 -15.96 16.23 -32.29
N PHE A 176 -15.71 17.49 -32.65
CA PHE A 176 -16.74 18.53 -32.70
C PHE A 176 -17.76 18.32 -33.82
N PHE A 177 -17.50 17.40 -34.74
CA PHE A 177 -18.41 17.07 -35.84
C PHE A 177 -18.71 15.57 -35.88
N ALA A 178 -19.99 15.21 -35.93
CA ALA A 178 -20.46 13.84 -36.10
C ALA A 178 -21.54 13.82 -37.21
N GLY A 179 -21.38 12.95 -38.22
CA GLY A 179 -22.33 12.85 -39.33
C GLY A 179 -22.55 14.17 -40.10
N GLY A 180 -21.55 15.06 -40.16
CA GLY A 180 -21.63 16.36 -40.84
C GLY A 180 -22.38 17.45 -40.07
N ARG A 181 -22.80 17.21 -38.82
CA ARG A 181 -23.40 18.19 -37.90
C ARG A 181 -22.49 18.42 -36.69
N LEU A 182 -22.75 19.47 -35.91
CA LEU A 182 -22.07 19.68 -34.62
C LEU A 182 -22.41 18.52 -33.68
N SER A 183 -21.41 17.96 -33.01
CA SER A 183 -21.61 16.96 -31.98
C SER A 183 -21.96 17.60 -30.63
N ASP A 184 -22.46 16.80 -29.69
CA ASP A 184 -22.78 17.25 -28.34
C ASP A 184 -21.55 17.63 -27.51
N SER A 185 -20.36 17.22 -27.95
CA SER A 185 -19.07 17.61 -27.35
C SER A 185 -18.87 19.14 -27.34
N VAL A 186 -19.39 19.87 -28.34
CA VAL A 186 -19.36 21.34 -28.41
C VAL A 186 -20.29 21.99 -27.36
N ALA A 187 -21.45 21.39 -27.12
CA ALA A 187 -22.33 21.82 -26.03
C ALA A 187 -21.68 21.54 -24.66
N GLY A 188 -20.98 20.42 -24.54
CA GLY A 188 -20.14 20.09 -23.39
C GLY A 188 -19.07 21.12 -23.09
N PHE A 189 -18.32 21.55 -24.11
CA PHE A 189 -17.33 22.62 -23.98
C PHE A 189 -17.95 23.92 -23.44
N SER A 190 -19.10 24.32 -23.97
CA SER A 190 -19.87 25.49 -23.50
C SER A 190 -20.35 25.32 -22.06
N ARG A 191 -20.69 24.10 -21.63
CA ARG A 191 -21.16 23.80 -20.28
C ARG A 191 -20.06 24.02 -19.22
N PHE A 192 -18.84 23.59 -19.50
CA PHE A 192 -17.70 23.73 -18.58
C PHE A 192 -17.14 25.15 -18.54
N LEU A 193 -16.95 25.76 -19.71
CA LEU A 193 -16.29 27.07 -19.82
C LEU A 193 -17.28 28.24 -19.84
N GLY A 194 -18.57 27.94 -19.72
CA GLY A 194 -19.64 28.92 -19.70
C GLY A 194 -19.50 29.89 -18.52
N ARG A 195 -19.86 31.16 -18.73
CA ARG A 195 -19.82 32.18 -17.67
C ARG A 195 -20.56 31.73 -16.39
N GLN A 196 -21.69 31.03 -16.53
CA GLN A 196 -22.47 30.53 -15.40
C GLN A 196 -21.76 29.42 -14.61
N ALA A 197 -20.94 28.59 -15.26
CA ALA A 197 -20.19 27.52 -14.59
C ALA A 197 -18.94 28.08 -13.88
N LEU A 198 -18.31 29.12 -14.45
CA LEU A 198 -17.08 29.70 -13.94
C LEU A 198 -17.28 30.77 -12.85
N THR A 199 -18.45 31.42 -12.80
CA THR A 199 -18.71 32.54 -11.88
C THR A 199 -19.45 32.05 -10.63
N PRO A 200 -19.01 32.38 -9.41
CA PRO A 200 -19.77 32.12 -8.18
C PRO A 200 -21.14 32.81 -8.21
N ALA A 201 -22.15 32.15 -7.63
CA ALA A 201 -23.43 32.80 -7.34
C ALA A 201 -23.28 33.83 -6.21
N ASP A 202 -24.21 34.79 -6.10
CA ASP A 202 -24.17 35.82 -5.06
C ASP A 202 -24.09 35.19 -3.66
N GLY A 203 -23.02 35.52 -2.91
CA GLY A 203 -22.75 35.00 -1.57
C GLY A 203 -22.01 33.64 -1.52
N ALA A 204 -21.81 32.96 -2.65
CA ALA A 204 -21.05 31.71 -2.71
C ALA A 204 -19.53 31.96 -2.78
N THR A 205 -18.75 31.14 -2.10
CA THR A 205 -17.28 31.20 -2.12
C THR A 205 -16.63 30.48 -3.31
N ARG A 206 -17.37 29.60 -4.00
CA ARG A 206 -16.88 28.82 -5.15
C ARG A 206 -17.86 28.91 -6.32
N SER A 207 -17.34 28.80 -7.54
CA SER A 207 -18.17 28.67 -8.74
C SER A 207 -18.81 27.29 -8.82
N PRO A 208 -19.93 27.11 -9.56
CA PRO A 208 -20.57 25.81 -9.74
C PRO A 208 -19.61 24.72 -10.24
N LEU A 209 -18.69 25.08 -11.14
CA LEU A 209 -17.67 24.17 -11.62
C LEU A 209 -16.70 23.75 -10.50
N LEU A 210 -16.21 24.70 -9.71
CA LEU A 210 -15.27 24.41 -8.61
C LEU A 210 -15.94 23.66 -7.45
N ALA A 211 -17.23 23.89 -7.21
CA ALA A 211 -18.03 23.13 -6.25
C ALA A 211 -18.17 21.67 -6.71
N ALA A 212 -18.58 21.44 -7.96
CA ALA A 212 -18.69 20.11 -8.54
C ALA A 212 -17.35 19.35 -8.53
N ILE A 213 -16.23 20.01 -8.88
CA ILE A 213 -14.89 19.42 -8.78
C ILE A 213 -14.58 19.01 -7.33
N ALA A 214 -14.90 19.85 -6.35
CA ALA A 214 -14.65 19.52 -4.95
C ALA A 214 -15.47 18.31 -4.46
N GLU A 215 -16.75 18.25 -4.85
CA GLU A 215 -17.67 17.17 -4.49
C GLU A 215 -17.29 15.83 -5.15
N THR A 216 -16.92 15.84 -6.44
CA THR A 216 -16.39 14.66 -7.14
C THR A 216 -15.18 14.07 -6.43
N ARG A 217 -14.32 14.94 -5.89
CA ARG A 217 -13.08 14.51 -5.25
C ARG A 217 -13.31 13.96 -3.85
N GLN A 218 -14.36 14.40 -3.16
CA GLN A 218 -14.86 13.68 -1.98
C GLN A 218 -15.40 12.29 -2.39
N GLY A 219 -16.03 12.18 -3.57
CA GLY A 219 -16.50 10.92 -4.17
C GLY A 219 -15.40 9.93 -4.57
N GLN A 220 -14.22 10.37 -5.02
CA GLN A 220 -13.10 9.47 -5.41
C GLN A 220 -12.62 8.56 -4.28
N ALA A 221 -12.65 9.04 -3.04
CA ALA A 221 -12.36 8.20 -1.87
C ALA A 221 -13.33 7.01 -1.76
N ARG A 222 -14.60 7.18 -2.20
CA ARG A 222 -15.60 6.11 -2.25
C ARG A 222 -15.29 5.08 -3.33
N LEU A 223 -14.85 5.50 -4.52
CA LEU A 223 -14.46 4.59 -5.61
C LEU A 223 -13.30 3.67 -5.20
N SER A 224 -12.33 4.20 -4.45
CA SER A 224 -11.21 3.40 -3.93
C SER A 224 -11.66 2.35 -2.92
N SER A 225 -12.62 2.68 -2.06
CA SER A 225 -13.22 1.73 -1.12
C SER A 225 -14.06 0.67 -1.84
N GLU A 226 -14.81 1.07 -2.88
CA GLU A 226 -15.65 0.16 -3.65
C GLU A 226 -14.81 -0.87 -4.39
N LEU A 227 -13.73 -0.46 -5.07
CA LEU A 227 -12.90 -1.43 -5.78
C LEU A 227 -12.12 -2.33 -4.82
N GLY A 228 -11.66 -1.83 -3.67
CA GLY A 228 -11.07 -2.67 -2.62
C GLY A 228 -11.99 -3.84 -2.23
N GLU A 229 -13.27 -3.55 -1.99
CA GLU A 229 -14.29 -4.56 -1.72
C GLU A 229 -14.52 -5.50 -2.92
N ARG A 230 -14.47 -4.98 -4.15
CA ARG A 230 -14.61 -5.81 -5.36
C ARG A 230 -13.41 -6.75 -5.57
N VAL A 231 -12.18 -6.31 -5.27
CA VAL A 231 -10.99 -7.15 -5.28
C VAL A 231 -11.11 -8.23 -4.20
N ARG A 232 -11.55 -7.88 -2.99
CA ARG A 232 -11.83 -8.87 -1.93
C ARG A 232 -12.84 -9.91 -2.38
N ARG A 233 -13.95 -9.48 -3.00
CA ARG A 233 -14.95 -10.40 -3.57
C ARG A 233 -14.39 -11.27 -4.69
N ALA A 234 -13.48 -10.76 -5.51
CA ALA A 234 -12.78 -11.55 -6.51
C ALA A 234 -11.91 -12.66 -5.87
N VAL A 235 -11.22 -12.35 -4.76
CA VAL A 235 -10.49 -13.36 -3.96
C VAL A 235 -11.44 -14.40 -3.39
N GLU A 236 -12.59 -13.99 -2.85
CA GLU A 236 -13.60 -14.92 -2.32
C GLU A 236 -14.16 -15.83 -3.42
N VAL A 237 -14.52 -15.28 -4.58
CA VAL A 237 -15.00 -16.08 -5.73
C VAL A 237 -13.94 -17.07 -6.20
N LEU A 238 -12.67 -16.67 -6.23
CA LEU A 238 -11.56 -17.58 -6.54
C LEU A 238 -11.51 -18.71 -5.51
N LEU A 239 -11.45 -18.41 -4.21
CA LEU A 239 -11.36 -19.42 -3.16
C LEU A 239 -12.52 -20.42 -3.18
N VAL A 240 -13.75 -19.93 -3.35
CA VAL A 240 -14.95 -20.79 -3.47
C VAL A 240 -14.85 -21.69 -4.70
N SER A 241 -14.40 -21.17 -5.84
CA SER A 241 -14.23 -21.98 -7.06
C SER A 241 -13.15 -23.06 -6.94
N ARG A 242 -12.21 -22.89 -5.99
CA ARG A 242 -11.11 -23.82 -5.74
C ARG A 242 -11.37 -24.76 -4.56
N ARG A 243 -12.58 -24.75 -3.98
CA ARG A 243 -12.99 -25.66 -2.90
C ARG A 243 -12.64 -27.13 -3.17
N PRO A 244 -12.91 -27.73 -4.35
CA PRO A 244 -12.66 -29.15 -4.58
C PRO A 244 -11.20 -29.57 -4.40
N VAL A 245 -10.24 -28.70 -4.71
CA VAL A 245 -8.80 -28.98 -4.55
C VAL A 245 -8.27 -28.60 -3.18
N LEU A 246 -8.93 -27.67 -2.49
CA LEU A 246 -8.53 -27.22 -1.16
C LEU A 246 -9.07 -28.14 -0.05
N GLU A 247 -10.25 -28.74 -0.24
CA GLU A 247 -10.89 -29.57 0.78
C GLU A 247 -10.09 -30.81 1.14
N GLU A 248 -9.47 -31.46 0.16
CA GLU A 248 -8.66 -32.67 0.37
C GLU A 248 -7.39 -32.40 1.17
N ALA A 249 -6.83 -31.18 1.07
CA ALA A 249 -5.58 -30.79 1.71
C ALA A 249 -5.77 -29.82 2.89
N TRP A 250 -7.02 -29.47 3.24
CA TRP A 250 -7.31 -28.36 4.15
C TRP A 250 -6.62 -28.50 5.51
N ASP A 251 -6.61 -29.70 6.07
CA ASP A 251 -6.07 -29.95 7.41
C ASP A 251 -4.53 -29.82 7.47
N ASP A 252 -3.86 -29.95 6.31
CA ASP A 252 -2.40 -29.80 6.16
C ASP A 252 -2.01 -28.38 5.70
N LEU A 253 -2.98 -27.53 5.37
CA LEU A 253 -2.77 -26.18 4.87
C LEU A 253 -2.88 -25.13 5.98
N ASP A 254 -2.03 -24.12 5.90
CA ASP A 254 -2.20 -22.89 6.65
C ASP A 254 -3.23 -21.99 5.94
N ALA A 255 -4.38 -21.76 6.58
CA ALA A 255 -5.44 -20.91 6.05
C ALA A 255 -4.96 -19.49 5.70
N GLN A 256 -4.01 -18.94 6.47
CA GLN A 256 -3.41 -17.65 6.17
C GLN A 256 -2.59 -17.71 4.88
N ALA A 257 -1.81 -18.77 4.68
CA ALA A 257 -1.04 -18.99 3.47
C ALA A 257 -1.94 -19.17 2.23
N VAL A 258 -3.07 -19.88 2.37
CA VAL A 258 -4.09 -20.01 1.30
C VAL A 258 -4.71 -18.66 0.94
N TYR A 259 -5.05 -17.85 1.93
CA TYR A 259 -5.57 -16.50 1.70
C TYR A 259 -4.55 -15.63 0.95
N VAL A 260 -3.30 -15.60 1.42
CA VAL A 260 -2.23 -14.84 0.78
C VAL A 260 -2.00 -15.30 -0.66
N ALA A 261 -2.01 -16.61 -0.92
CA ALA A 261 -1.88 -17.16 -2.27
C ALA A 261 -3.04 -16.75 -3.18
N ALA A 262 -4.27 -16.71 -2.68
CA ALA A 262 -5.43 -16.25 -3.46
C ALA A 262 -5.37 -14.74 -3.75
N CYS A 263 -4.95 -13.92 -2.77
CA CYS A 263 -4.64 -12.51 -2.99
C CYS A 263 -3.56 -12.33 -4.06
N HIS A 264 -2.49 -13.14 -3.99
CA HIS A 264 -1.40 -13.11 -4.96
C HIS A 264 -1.88 -13.36 -6.38
N PHE A 265 -2.72 -14.38 -6.58
CA PHE A 265 -3.33 -14.68 -7.88
C PHE A 265 -4.15 -13.51 -8.42
N VAL A 266 -5.05 -12.94 -7.61
CA VAL A 266 -5.87 -11.79 -8.04
C VAL A 266 -5.02 -10.56 -8.32
N MET A 267 -3.98 -10.33 -7.54
CA MET A 267 -3.05 -9.23 -7.78
C MET A 267 -2.26 -9.39 -9.08
N ARG A 268 -1.93 -10.61 -9.54
CA ARG A 268 -1.36 -10.82 -10.89
C ARG A 268 -2.29 -10.30 -11.98
N VAL A 269 -3.59 -10.53 -11.85
CA VAL A 269 -4.60 -10.04 -12.79
C VAL A 269 -4.65 -8.51 -12.78
N VAL A 270 -4.72 -7.89 -11.59
CA VAL A 270 -4.76 -6.43 -11.43
C VAL A 270 -3.51 -5.74 -11.99
N VAL A 271 -2.32 -6.25 -11.65
CA VAL A 271 -1.04 -5.69 -12.13
C VAL A 271 -0.91 -5.84 -13.64
N THR A 272 -1.38 -6.96 -14.19
CA THR A 272 -1.35 -7.17 -15.65
C THR A 272 -2.33 -6.23 -16.37
N LEU A 273 -3.54 -6.02 -15.84
CA LEU A 273 -4.48 -5.02 -16.37
C LEU A 273 -3.86 -3.62 -16.39
N PHE A 274 -3.13 -3.27 -15.33
CA PHE A 274 -2.44 -2.01 -15.23
C PHE A 274 -1.30 -1.89 -16.26
N ALA A 275 -0.49 -2.94 -16.41
CA ALA A 275 0.58 -3.00 -17.39
C ALA A 275 0.07 -2.94 -18.84
N GLU A 276 -1.05 -3.62 -19.15
CA GLU A 276 -1.72 -3.52 -20.46
C GLU A 276 -2.25 -2.10 -20.72
N ALA A 277 -2.90 -1.48 -19.73
CA ALA A 277 -3.48 -0.15 -19.87
C ALA A 277 -2.44 0.95 -20.07
N ARG A 278 -1.22 0.77 -19.54
CA ARG A 278 -0.10 1.70 -19.70
C ARG A 278 0.84 1.38 -20.87
N GLY A 279 0.51 0.37 -21.69
CA GLY A 279 1.31 0.01 -22.85
C GLY A 279 2.64 -0.67 -22.53
N MET A 280 2.82 -1.18 -21.31
CA MET A 280 4.03 -1.93 -20.91
C MET A 280 4.01 -3.37 -21.44
N LEU A 281 2.83 -3.85 -21.85
CA LEU A 281 2.64 -5.16 -22.49
C LEU A 281 2.18 -4.95 -23.94
N PRO A 282 2.54 -5.85 -24.87
CA PRO A 282 2.31 -5.67 -26.30
C PRO A 282 0.85 -5.96 -26.68
N ARG A 283 -0.09 -5.16 -26.15
CA ARG A 283 -1.54 -5.33 -26.35
C ARG A 283 -1.95 -5.32 -27.82
N GLU A 284 -1.24 -4.55 -28.65
CA GLU A 284 -1.51 -4.42 -30.09
C GLU A 284 -0.94 -5.62 -30.89
N ASN A 285 -0.14 -6.50 -30.28
CA ASN A 285 0.32 -7.72 -30.93
C ASN A 285 -0.84 -8.74 -30.99
N PRO A 286 -1.24 -9.23 -32.18
CA PRO A 286 -2.38 -10.14 -32.32
C PRO A 286 -2.23 -11.45 -31.55
N VAL A 287 -1.03 -12.01 -31.47
CA VAL A 287 -0.76 -13.26 -30.75
C VAL A 287 -0.97 -13.03 -29.26
N TYR A 288 -0.39 -11.95 -28.72
CA TYR A 288 -0.58 -11.58 -27.33
C TYR A 288 -2.06 -11.34 -27.04
N HIS A 289 -2.73 -10.47 -27.81
CA HIS A 289 -4.13 -10.08 -27.59
C HIS A 289 -5.09 -11.27 -27.61
N HIS A 290 -4.92 -12.20 -28.56
CA HIS A 290 -5.85 -13.32 -28.73
C HIS A 290 -5.53 -14.54 -27.86
N ALA A 291 -4.26 -14.80 -27.53
CA ALA A 291 -3.86 -16.02 -26.82
C ALA A 291 -3.51 -15.80 -25.34
N TYR A 292 -3.11 -14.59 -24.95
CA TYR A 292 -2.61 -14.31 -23.60
C TYR A 292 -3.37 -13.18 -22.92
N GLY A 293 -3.38 -11.98 -23.50
CA GLY A 293 -3.79 -10.73 -22.86
C GLY A 293 -5.19 -10.75 -22.25
N ILE A 294 -5.34 -10.05 -21.13
CA ILE A 294 -6.58 -10.04 -20.32
C ILE A 294 -7.67 -9.27 -21.04
N THR A 295 -7.32 -8.15 -21.68
CA THR A 295 -8.27 -7.34 -22.46
C THR A 295 -8.97 -8.20 -23.52
N GLY A 296 -8.21 -8.92 -24.35
CA GLY A 296 -8.78 -9.79 -25.38
C GLY A 296 -9.51 -11.01 -24.83
N LEU A 297 -9.14 -11.50 -23.64
CA LEU A 297 -9.90 -12.54 -22.94
C LEU A 297 -11.28 -12.03 -22.51
N LEU A 298 -11.35 -10.85 -21.89
CA LEU A 298 -12.60 -10.24 -21.46
C LEU A 298 -13.54 -9.99 -22.65
N GLU A 299 -13.04 -9.45 -23.75
CA GLU A 299 -13.82 -9.27 -24.99
C GLU A 299 -14.38 -10.58 -25.56
N SER A 300 -13.63 -11.68 -25.45
CA SER A 300 -14.10 -13.00 -25.87
C SER A 300 -15.21 -13.51 -24.94
N LEU A 301 -15.06 -13.32 -23.63
CA LEU A 301 -16.02 -13.77 -22.63
C LEU A 301 -17.31 -12.94 -22.66
N ASP A 302 -17.22 -11.63 -22.88
CA ASP A 302 -18.37 -10.73 -23.00
C ASP A 302 -19.25 -11.05 -24.22
N ARG A 303 -18.65 -11.57 -25.31
CA ARG A 303 -19.39 -12.01 -26.51
C ARG A 303 -20.09 -13.35 -26.32
N ALA A 304 -19.60 -14.20 -25.42
CA ALA A 304 -20.24 -15.48 -25.13
C ALA A 304 -21.49 -15.27 -24.25
N SER A 305 -22.50 -16.13 -24.38
CA SER A 305 -23.62 -16.12 -23.42
C SER A 305 -23.21 -16.83 -22.11
N ARG A 306 -23.91 -16.53 -21.02
CA ARG A 306 -23.69 -17.15 -19.71
C ARG A 306 -23.70 -18.69 -19.77
N LEU A 307 -24.63 -19.25 -20.53
CA LEU A 307 -24.74 -20.70 -20.73
C LEU A 307 -23.53 -21.30 -21.46
N HIS A 308 -22.95 -20.57 -22.42
CA HIS A 308 -21.76 -21.02 -23.16
C HIS A 308 -20.47 -20.89 -22.33
N ARG A 309 -20.43 -19.96 -21.36
CA ARG A 309 -19.29 -19.83 -20.45
C ARG A 309 -19.28 -20.93 -19.38
N ARG A 310 -20.45 -21.34 -18.90
CA ARG A 310 -20.57 -22.45 -17.95
C ARG A 310 -20.01 -23.75 -18.53
N GLY A 311 -19.17 -24.43 -17.77
CA GLY A 311 -18.54 -25.70 -18.16
C GLY A 311 -17.40 -25.59 -19.19
N ARG A 312 -17.11 -24.41 -19.76
CA ARG A 312 -15.92 -24.19 -20.59
C ARG A 312 -14.74 -23.84 -19.68
N LEU A 313 -13.57 -24.43 -19.91
CA LEU A 313 -12.43 -24.37 -18.98
C LEU A 313 -11.18 -23.67 -19.57
N SER A 314 -11.31 -23.02 -20.73
CA SER A 314 -10.15 -22.53 -21.48
C SER A 314 -9.51 -21.27 -20.90
N SER A 315 -10.28 -20.44 -20.20
CA SER A 315 -9.80 -19.15 -19.68
C SER A 315 -8.79 -19.33 -18.55
N TRP A 316 -8.95 -20.38 -17.75
CA TRP A 316 -8.03 -20.68 -16.64
C TRP A 316 -6.62 -20.94 -17.15
N SER A 317 -6.46 -21.89 -18.08
CA SER A 317 -5.16 -22.21 -18.68
C SER A 317 -4.53 -21.02 -19.38
N ARG A 318 -5.34 -20.14 -20.00
CA ARG A 318 -4.87 -18.90 -20.60
C ARG A 318 -4.27 -17.93 -19.58
N LEU A 319 -4.91 -17.75 -18.42
CA LEU A 319 -4.37 -16.90 -17.35
C LEU A 319 -3.05 -17.46 -16.80
N LEU A 320 -2.98 -18.78 -16.56
CA LEU A 320 -1.73 -19.42 -16.11
C LEU A 320 -0.60 -19.31 -17.14
N ALA A 321 -0.93 -19.45 -18.43
CA ALA A 321 0.02 -19.27 -19.52
C ALA A 321 0.51 -17.81 -19.61
N LEU A 322 -0.37 -16.83 -19.37
CA LEU A 322 0.01 -15.41 -19.29
C LEU A 322 0.95 -15.15 -18.12
N PHE A 323 0.68 -15.68 -16.93
CA PHE A 323 1.56 -15.51 -15.78
C PHE A 323 2.93 -16.15 -16.00
N SER A 324 2.96 -17.34 -16.61
CA SER A 324 4.20 -18.01 -16.99
C SER A 324 4.97 -17.19 -18.04
N LEU A 325 4.28 -16.64 -19.05
CA LEU A 325 4.88 -15.76 -20.05
C LEU A 325 5.48 -14.49 -19.42
N LEU A 326 4.81 -13.88 -18.45
CA LEU A 326 5.32 -12.70 -17.73
C LEU A 326 6.52 -13.05 -16.84
N TYR A 327 6.51 -14.23 -16.22
CA TYR A 327 7.59 -14.70 -15.35
C TYR A 327 8.85 -15.09 -16.15
N GLU A 328 8.71 -15.94 -17.18
CA GLU A 328 9.82 -16.50 -17.96
C GLU A 328 10.23 -15.64 -19.16
N GLY A 329 9.34 -14.75 -19.62
CA GLY A 329 9.52 -14.00 -20.86
C GLY A 329 9.34 -14.86 -22.11
N SER A 330 9.52 -14.24 -23.27
CA SER A 330 9.53 -14.94 -24.56
C SER A 330 10.61 -14.36 -25.47
N PRO A 331 11.58 -15.16 -25.92
CA PRO A 331 12.55 -14.76 -26.93
C PRO A 331 12.01 -14.88 -28.36
N HIS A 332 10.76 -15.34 -28.55
CA HIS A 332 10.24 -15.64 -29.89
C HIS A 332 10.04 -14.35 -30.71
N PRO A 333 10.45 -14.30 -32.00
CA PRO A 333 10.35 -13.09 -32.81
C PRO A 333 8.91 -12.56 -33.00
N ALA A 334 7.92 -13.44 -33.01
CA ALA A 334 6.51 -13.04 -33.16
C ALA A 334 5.89 -12.47 -31.87
N LEU A 335 6.51 -12.71 -30.71
CA LEU A 335 6.07 -12.19 -29.42
C LEU A 335 7.30 -12.09 -28.51
N THR A 336 8.10 -11.06 -28.71
CA THR A 336 9.29 -10.82 -27.89
C THR A 336 8.87 -10.08 -26.61
N LEU A 337 9.12 -10.70 -25.46
CA LEU A 337 8.79 -10.16 -24.15
C LEU A 337 9.95 -10.44 -23.19
N PRO A 338 10.44 -9.45 -22.42
CA PRO A 338 11.45 -9.72 -21.40
C PRO A 338 10.88 -10.60 -20.29
N ALA A 339 11.76 -11.36 -19.63
CA ALA A 339 11.42 -12.10 -18.43
C ALA A 339 11.27 -11.12 -17.27
N TYR A 340 10.03 -10.72 -16.94
CA TYR A 340 9.82 -9.79 -15.84
C TYR A 340 10.11 -10.45 -14.50
N GLY A 341 9.78 -11.74 -14.34
CA GLY A 341 10.02 -12.49 -13.11
C GLY A 341 9.24 -11.94 -11.92
N GLY A 342 9.86 -11.96 -10.75
CA GLY A 342 9.31 -11.45 -9.48
C GLY A 342 8.60 -12.56 -8.73
N ASP A 343 8.52 -12.43 -7.40
CA ASP A 343 7.76 -13.40 -6.62
C ASP A 343 6.27 -13.28 -6.96
N LEU A 344 5.79 -12.10 -7.37
CA LEU A 344 4.39 -11.90 -7.79
C LEU A 344 3.91 -12.85 -8.90
N PHE A 345 4.71 -13.09 -9.95
CA PHE A 345 4.31 -13.94 -11.09
C PHE A 345 4.90 -15.36 -11.03
N ARG A 346 5.69 -15.67 -10.00
CA ARG A 346 6.32 -16.98 -9.82
C ARG A 346 5.27 -18.09 -9.65
N PRO A 347 5.29 -19.16 -10.46
CA PRO A 347 4.37 -20.28 -10.28
C PRO A 347 4.45 -20.93 -8.89
N GLY A 348 3.33 -21.47 -8.41
CA GLY A 348 3.29 -22.26 -7.18
C GLY A 348 4.12 -23.54 -7.29
N ARG A 349 4.69 -23.98 -6.16
CA ARG A 349 5.51 -25.20 -6.06
C ARG A 349 5.07 -26.08 -4.90
N GLU A 350 4.97 -27.38 -5.16
CA GLU A 350 4.64 -28.39 -4.14
C GLU A 350 5.73 -28.51 -3.05
N ASP A 351 7.00 -28.31 -3.41
CA ASP A 351 8.15 -28.35 -2.50
C ASP A 351 8.49 -26.98 -1.89
N GLY A 352 7.63 -25.97 -2.10
CA GLY A 352 7.84 -24.60 -1.65
C GLY A 352 7.47 -24.32 -0.19
N ASP A 353 7.53 -23.05 0.19
CA ASP A 353 6.96 -22.58 1.46
C ASP A 353 5.42 -22.73 1.50
N ALA A 354 4.80 -22.46 2.65
CA ALA A 354 3.36 -22.65 2.82
C ALA A 354 2.53 -21.87 1.77
N VAL A 355 2.96 -20.66 1.38
CA VAL A 355 2.27 -19.84 0.38
C VAL A 355 2.47 -20.42 -1.01
N GLN A 356 3.68 -20.87 -1.35
CA GLN A 356 3.96 -21.51 -2.64
C GLN A 356 3.21 -22.83 -2.82
N ARG A 357 3.07 -23.63 -1.76
CA ARG A 357 2.26 -24.86 -1.80
C ARG A 357 0.79 -24.55 -1.96
N ALA A 358 0.27 -23.56 -1.22
CA ALA A 358 -1.11 -23.12 -1.39
C ALA A 358 -1.36 -22.58 -2.81
N LEU A 359 -0.43 -21.77 -3.34
CA LEU A 359 -0.50 -21.27 -4.70
C LEU A 359 -0.47 -22.39 -5.73
N HIS A 360 0.36 -23.44 -5.52
CA HIS A 360 0.42 -24.61 -6.39
C HIS A 360 -0.94 -25.30 -6.51
N LEU A 361 -1.63 -25.49 -5.37
CA LEU A 361 -2.98 -26.06 -5.34
C LEU A 361 -4.00 -25.14 -6.00
N LEU A 362 -3.94 -23.84 -5.70
CA LEU A 362 -4.81 -22.86 -6.33
C LEU A 362 -4.63 -22.84 -7.85
N GLU A 363 -3.42 -22.96 -8.37
CA GLU A 363 -3.08 -22.96 -9.81
C GLU A 363 -3.27 -24.32 -10.50
N SER A 364 -3.58 -25.39 -9.74
CA SER A 364 -3.77 -26.73 -10.29
C SER A 364 -4.79 -26.76 -11.44
N THR A 365 -4.48 -27.51 -12.49
CA THR A 365 -5.41 -27.75 -13.61
C THR A 365 -6.41 -28.86 -13.28
N GLN A 366 -6.35 -29.46 -12.10
CA GLN A 366 -7.40 -30.34 -11.61
C GLN A 366 -8.61 -29.50 -11.18
N SER A 367 -9.80 -29.89 -11.63
CA SER A 367 -11.07 -29.18 -11.39
C SER A 367 -10.96 -27.66 -11.59
N PRO A 368 -10.51 -27.18 -12.76
CA PRO A 368 -10.26 -25.76 -12.98
C PRO A 368 -11.59 -24.99 -12.97
N PRO A 369 -11.59 -23.71 -12.56
CA PRO A 369 -12.78 -22.87 -12.64
C PRO A 369 -13.24 -22.73 -14.08
N ASP A 370 -14.55 -22.65 -14.27
CA ASP A 370 -15.12 -22.41 -15.59
C ASP A 370 -15.00 -20.95 -16.04
N ASP A 371 -15.26 -20.71 -17.31
CA ASP A 371 -15.15 -19.41 -17.95
C ASP A 371 -16.14 -18.38 -17.37
N GLU A 372 -17.24 -18.80 -16.73
CA GLU A 372 -18.18 -17.91 -16.05
C GLU A 372 -17.61 -17.40 -14.73
N VAL A 373 -16.92 -18.24 -13.96
CA VAL A 373 -16.17 -17.82 -12.77
C VAL A 373 -15.10 -16.78 -13.15
N ILE A 374 -14.32 -17.06 -14.20
CA ILE A 374 -13.28 -16.14 -14.68
C ILE A 374 -13.88 -14.83 -15.19
N HIS A 375 -14.97 -14.89 -15.95
CA HIS A 375 -15.69 -13.70 -16.40
C HIS A 375 -16.17 -12.86 -15.21
N ARG A 376 -16.74 -13.49 -14.18
CA ARG A 376 -17.19 -12.79 -12.96
C ARG A 376 -16.05 -12.10 -12.23
N ILE A 377 -14.90 -12.77 -12.09
CA ILE A 377 -13.68 -12.17 -11.51
C ILE A 377 -13.26 -10.95 -12.32
N LEU A 378 -13.11 -11.11 -13.65
CA LEU A 378 -12.67 -10.01 -14.51
C LEU A 378 -13.67 -8.83 -14.49
N VAL A 379 -14.98 -9.08 -14.49
CA VAL A 379 -16.00 -8.02 -14.39
C VAL A 379 -15.94 -7.29 -13.05
N MET A 380 -15.69 -8.00 -11.93
CA MET A 380 -15.51 -7.35 -10.63
C MET A 380 -14.31 -6.41 -10.64
N LEU A 381 -13.22 -6.80 -11.30
CA LEU A 381 -11.99 -6.01 -11.36
C LEU A 381 -12.02 -4.88 -12.40
N THR A 382 -12.71 -5.07 -13.52
CA THR A 382 -12.65 -4.16 -14.68
C THR A 382 -13.86 -3.25 -14.83
N ARG A 383 -14.90 -3.41 -14.01
CA ARG A 383 -16.08 -2.55 -14.03
C ARG A 383 -16.36 -2.00 -12.64
N THR A 384 -17.06 -0.88 -12.56
CA THR A 384 -17.64 -0.28 -11.35
C THR A 384 -19.13 0.00 -11.59
N THR A 385 -19.87 0.36 -10.55
CA THR A 385 -21.29 0.69 -10.65
C THR A 385 -21.52 2.12 -10.19
N VAL A 386 -22.00 2.98 -11.08
CA VAL A 386 -22.25 4.39 -10.78
C VAL A 386 -23.75 4.68 -10.78
N ARG A 387 -24.22 5.48 -9.83
CA ARG A 387 -25.61 5.97 -9.82
C ARG A 387 -25.74 7.15 -10.77
N VAL A 388 -26.45 6.92 -11.86
CA VAL A 388 -26.78 7.93 -12.87
C VAL A 388 -28.22 8.36 -12.67
N ARG A 389 -28.48 9.66 -12.80
CA ARG A 389 -29.82 10.22 -12.70
C ARG A 389 -30.55 9.98 -14.04
N ASP A 390 -31.67 9.29 -13.99
CA ASP A 390 -32.54 9.01 -15.14
C ASP A 390 -33.88 9.73 -14.90
N GLY A 391 -33.95 11.00 -15.32
CA GLY A 391 -35.07 11.89 -15.02
C GLY A 391 -35.22 12.21 -13.52
N ARG A 392 -36.32 11.77 -12.90
CA ARG A 392 -36.58 11.91 -11.46
C ARG A 392 -36.10 10.71 -10.63
N ALA A 393 -35.70 9.60 -11.27
CA ALA A 393 -35.25 8.38 -10.60
C ALA A 393 -33.73 8.21 -10.71
N TRP A 394 -33.16 7.40 -9.82
CA TRP A 394 -31.75 7.01 -9.86
C TRP A 394 -31.63 5.60 -10.47
N ARG A 395 -30.75 5.43 -11.46
CA ARG A 395 -30.43 4.14 -12.05
C ARG A 395 -28.96 3.81 -11.85
N ARG A 396 -28.66 2.56 -11.48
CA ARG A 396 -27.29 2.06 -11.43
C ARG A 396 -26.83 1.63 -12.83
N VAL A 397 -25.69 2.14 -13.28
CA VAL A 397 -25.09 1.82 -14.59
C VAL A 397 -23.70 1.26 -14.35
N SER A 398 -23.35 0.20 -15.10
CA SER A 398 -21.99 -0.35 -15.06
C SER A 398 -21.06 0.48 -15.95
N GLU A 399 -19.93 0.89 -15.41
CA GLU A 399 -18.91 1.67 -16.11
C GLU A 399 -17.55 0.94 -16.05
N PRO A 400 -16.74 0.91 -17.11
CA PRO A 400 -15.42 0.29 -17.05
C PRO A 400 -14.46 1.08 -16.14
N VAL A 401 -13.57 0.37 -15.46
CA VAL A 401 -12.48 0.95 -14.68
C VAL A 401 -11.34 1.32 -15.63
N ASN A 402 -10.96 2.59 -15.66
CA ASN A 402 -9.85 3.05 -16.48
C ASN A 402 -8.51 2.92 -15.73
N PHE A 403 -7.79 1.82 -15.96
CA PHE A 403 -6.50 1.54 -15.33
C PHE A 403 -5.35 2.45 -15.81
N ALA A 404 -5.48 3.14 -16.95
CA ALA A 404 -4.43 4.03 -17.44
C ALA A 404 -4.28 5.27 -16.55
N ASP A 405 -5.40 5.74 -15.98
CA ASP A 405 -5.48 6.97 -15.17
C ASP A 405 -5.37 6.71 -13.65
N LEU A 406 -5.38 5.44 -13.22
CA LEU A 406 -5.14 5.10 -11.82
C LEU A 406 -3.67 5.36 -11.50
N SER A 407 -3.40 6.13 -10.45
CA SER A 407 -2.04 6.30 -9.94
C SER A 407 -1.50 4.99 -9.34
N SER A 408 -0.17 4.83 -9.29
CA SER A 408 0.50 3.72 -8.59
C SER A 408 -0.03 3.50 -7.16
N GLU A 409 -0.44 4.60 -6.53
CA GLU A 409 -1.04 4.75 -5.21
C GLU A 409 -2.28 3.86 -5.01
N TYR A 410 -3.01 3.58 -6.09
CA TYR A 410 -4.21 2.77 -6.06
C TYR A 410 -3.93 1.30 -5.73
N ILE A 411 -2.79 0.77 -6.21
CA ILE A 411 -2.36 -0.60 -5.92
C ILE A 411 -2.18 -0.79 -4.41
N GLY A 412 -1.64 0.23 -3.74
CA GLY A 412 -1.45 0.24 -2.29
C GLY A 412 -2.77 0.19 -1.51
N ILE A 413 -3.78 0.92 -1.97
CA ILE A 413 -5.10 0.94 -1.32
C ILE A 413 -5.85 -0.40 -1.52
N LEU A 414 -5.76 -1.01 -2.71
CA LEU A 414 -6.35 -2.32 -2.97
C LEU A 414 -5.80 -3.37 -2.01
N TYR A 415 -4.49 -3.34 -1.78
CA TYR A 415 -3.82 -4.24 -0.85
C TYR A 415 -4.21 -4.00 0.61
N GLU A 416 -4.28 -2.75 1.06
CA GLU A 416 -4.73 -2.44 2.43
C GLU A 416 -6.12 -3.01 2.69
N GLY A 417 -7.02 -2.91 1.71
CA GLY A 417 -8.36 -3.51 1.79
C GLY A 417 -8.35 -5.03 1.99
N LEU A 418 -7.35 -5.75 1.48
CA LEU A 418 -7.23 -7.20 1.62
C LEU A 418 -6.64 -7.64 2.96
N LEU A 419 -5.78 -6.83 3.59
CA LEU A 419 -5.13 -7.18 4.86
C LEU A 419 -6.09 -7.30 6.06
N ASP A 420 -7.32 -6.80 5.91
CA ASP A 420 -8.33 -6.83 6.96
C ASP A 420 -8.97 -8.20 7.18
N TYR A 421 -8.70 -9.20 6.33
CA TYR A 421 -9.49 -10.43 6.29
C TYR A 421 -8.67 -11.67 6.65
N GLU A 422 -9.34 -12.60 7.34
CA GLU A 422 -8.86 -13.96 7.58
C GLU A 422 -9.74 -14.96 6.85
N LEU A 423 -9.12 -15.97 6.25
CA LEU A 423 -9.82 -17.12 5.69
C LEU A 423 -10.16 -18.13 6.79
N ARG A 424 -11.42 -18.55 6.81
CA ARG A 424 -11.94 -19.58 7.71
C ARG A 424 -12.76 -20.60 6.94
N ARG A 425 -12.91 -21.78 7.54
CA ARG A 425 -13.80 -22.85 7.08
C ARG A 425 -14.90 -23.04 8.12
N ALA A 426 -16.14 -23.18 7.66
CA ALA A 426 -17.24 -23.55 8.53
C ALA A 426 -17.01 -24.97 9.05
N GLY A 427 -17.17 -25.18 10.36
CA GLY A 427 -17.10 -26.51 10.97
C GLY A 427 -18.37 -27.32 10.67
N ASP A 428 -18.83 -28.10 11.64
CA ASP A 428 -19.99 -29.00 11.46
C ASP A 428 -21.35 -28.29 11.42
N ASP A 429 -21.43 -27.02 11.83
CA ASP A 429 -22.66 -26.23 11.85
C ASP A 429 -22.55 -25.03 10.90
N ALA A 430 -23.69 -24.65 10.31
CA ALA A 430 -23.73 -23.52 9.39
C ALA A 430 -23.44 -22.20 10.12
N VAL A 431 -22.73 -21.29 9.45
CA VAL A 431 -22.30 -19.99 9.98
C VAL A 431 -23.14 -18.88 9.36
N LEU A 432 -23.81 -18.12 10.20
CA LEU A 432 -24.63 -16.97 9.82
C LEU A 432 -23.83 -15.69 9.94
N PHE A 433 -23.74 -14.93 8.86
CA PHE A 433 -23.24 -13.56 8.87
C PHE A 433 -24.40 -12.61 9.13
N LEU A 434 -24.20 -11.74 10.11
CA LEU A 434 -25.20 -10.75 10.49
C LEU A 434 -24.89 -9.42 9.83
N ASN A 435 -25.91 -8.75 9.34
CA ASN A 435 -25.81 -7.38 8.83
C ASN A 435 -25.80 -6.37 10.00
N LEU A 436 -24.78 -6.48 10.85
CA LEU A 436 -24.62 -5.73 12.08
C LEU A 436 -23.17 -5.25 12.20
N GLY A 437 -22.91 -3.94 12.29
CA GLY A 437 -21.55 -3.42 12.55
C GLY A 437 -20.48 -3.99 11.61
N ASP A 438 -19.49 -4.70 12.19
CA ASP A 438 -18.38 -5.38 11.47
C ASP A 438 -18.79 -6.70 10.78
N GLN A 439 -20.09 -6.96 10.63
CA GLN A 439 -20.66 -8.19 10.07
C GLN A 439 -20.19 -9.49 10.78
N PRO A 440 -20.59 -9.72 12.05
CA PRO A 440 -20.15 -10.90 12.79
C PRO A 440 -20.66 -12.19 12.15
N ALA A 441 -19.78 -13.18 12.06
CA ALA A 441 -20.06 -14.52 11.56
C ALA A 441 -20.12 -15.52 12.73
N LEU A 442 -21.27 -16.19 12.94
CA LEU A 442 -21.52 -17.06 14.10
C LEU A 442 -22.25 -18.35 13.72
N PRO A 443 -21.91 -19.51 14.32
CA PRO A 443 -22.67 -20.74 14.14
C PRO A 443 -24.14 -20.59 14.57
N ILE A 444 -25.07 -21.14 13.80
CA ILE A 444 -26.51 -21.02 14.05
C ILE A 444 -26.89 -21.63 15.41
N SER A 445 -26.38 -22.81 15.76
CA SER A 445 -26.61 -23.47 17.05
C SER A 445 -26.25 -22.57 18.24
N ARG A 446 -25.20 -21.76 18.08
CA ARG A 446 -24.75 -20.84 19.11
C ARG A 446 -25.69 -19.64 19.24
N LEU A 447 -26.13 -19.10 18.11
CA LEU A 447 -27.13 -18.04 18.06
C LEU A 447 -28.45 -18.48 18.71
N GLU A 448 -28.86 -19.72 18.47
CA GLU A 448 -30.03 -20.36 19.08
C GLU A 448 -29.88 -20.51 20.61
N ALA A 449 -28.69 -20.90 21.08
CA ALA A 449 -28.38 -21.10 22.50
C ALA A 449 -28.28 -19.81 23.34
N MET A 450 -28.18 -18.63 22.71
CA MET A 450 -28.14 -17.35 23.43
C MET A 450 -29.43 -17.10 24.19
N ASP A 451 -29.35 -16.55 25.41
CA ASP A 451 -30.52 -16.05 26.13
C ASP A 451 -31.00 -14.70 25.56
N ASP A 452 -32.23 -14.29 25.89
CA ASP A 452 -32.81 -13.05 25.34
C ASP A 452 -32.00 -11.81 25.74
N LYS A 453 -31.28 -11.84 26.87
CA LYS A 453 -30.43 -10.73 27.30
C LYS A 453 -29.20 -10.58 26.40
N ALA A 454 -28.56 -11.68 26.02
CA ALA A 454 -27.42 -11.73 25.12
C ALA A 454 -27.83 -11.33 23.69
N VAL A 455 -28.95 -11.86 23.18
CA VAL A 455 -29.50 -11.48 21.86
C VAL A 455 -29.82 -9.98 21.83
N LYS A 456 -30.46 -9.46 22.89
CA LYS A 456 -30.75 -8.03 23.01
C LYS A 456 -29.48 -7.19 23.00
N ALA A 457 -28.44 -7.58 23.74
CA ALA A 457 -27.17 -6.87 23.80
C ALA A 457 -26.43 -6.88 22.45
N LEU A 458 -26.48 -8.00 21.71
CA LEU A 458 -25.90 -8.15 20.37
C LEU A 458 -26.55 -7.16 19.39
N VAL A 459 -27.86 -6.99 19.47
CA VAL A 459 -28.64 -6.08 18.61
C VAL A 459 -28.55 -4.62 19.08
N GLU A 460 -28.56 -4.34 20.40
CA GLU A 460 -28.53 -2.97 20.96
C GLU A 460 -27.15 -2.29 20.83
N LYS A 461 -26.03 -3.01 21.01
CA LYS A 461 -24.68 -2.43 20.83
C LYS A 461 -24.44 -1.84 19.43
N VAL A 462 -25.29 -2.15 18.47
CA VAL A 462 -25.15 -1.77 17.05
C VAL A 462 -26.13 -0.67 16.65
N LYS A 463 -27.22 -0.45 17.41
CA LYS A 463 -28.18 0.66 17.19
C LYS A 463 -27.49 2.04 17.21
N ASP A 464 -26.41 2.19 17.97
CA ASP A 464 -25.65 3.44 18.09
C ASP A 464 -24.64 3.68 16.96
N THR A 465 -24.39 2.71 16.07
CA THR A 465 -23.28 2.82 15.09
C THR A 465 -23.74 2.99 13.64
N LYS A 466 -24.83 2.33 13.21
CA LYS A 466 -25.48 2.56 11.90
C LYS A 466 -26.97 2.26 12.02
N GLY A 467 -27.80 3.28 11.79
CA GLY A 467 -29.26 3.14 11.86
C GLY A 467 -29.75 2.12 10.82
N LEU A 468 -30.27 0.99 11.27
CA LEU A 468 -31.15 0.14 10.45
C LEU A 468 -32.45 0.93 10.20
N VAL A 469 -32.46 1.75 9.14
CA VAL A 469 -33.67 2.44 8.67
C VAL A 469 -34.42 1.47 7.77
N LEU A 470 -35.54 0.93 8.27
CA LEU A 470 -36.52 0.22 7.48
C LEU A 470 -37.68 1.18 7.21
N ALA A 471 -37.74 1.65 5.96
CA ALA A 471 -38.87 2.27 5.24
C ALA A 471 -39.73 3.30 6.00
N GLU A 472 -39.52 4.59 5.69
CA GLU A 472 -40.61 5.57 5.64
C GLU A 472 -41.00 5.76 4.16
N GLU A 473 -42.20 5.36 3.78
CA GLU A 473 -42.86 5.86 2.57
C GLU A 473 -44.13 6.64 2.96
N ASP A 474 -44.17 7.86 2.42
CA ASP A 474 -45.28 8.78 2.15
C ASP A 474 -46.09 9.47 3.28
N GLY A 475 -45.79 10.77 3.44
CA GLY A 475 -46.82 11.81 3.32
C GLY A 475 -46.97 12.81 4.47
N SER A 476 -46.31 13.98 4.37
CA SER A 476 -46.88 15.34 4.56
C SER A 476 -45.84 16.33 5.13
N GLU A 477 -45.83 17.52 4.54
CA GLU A 477 -45.00 18.68 4.87
C GLU A 477 -45.20 19.17 6.30
N SER A 478 -44.12 19.55 7.00
CA SER A 478 -44.10 20.77 7.82
C SER A 478 -42.66 21.26 8.04
N GLU A 479 -42.50 22.57 7.91
CA GLU A 479 -41.27 23.34 8.05
C GLU A 479 -40.80 23.47 9.50
N GLY A 480 -39.48 23.63 9.68
CA GLY A 480 -38.89 24.40 10.78
C GLY A 480 -38.30 23.60 11.94
N GLU A 481 -36.97 23.46 11.99
CA GLU A 481 -36.09 24.19 12.93
C GLU A 481 -34.65 23.66 12.88
N GLU A 482 -33.70 24.61 12.90
CA GLU A 482 -32.26 24.43 12.83
C GLU A 482 -31.69 23.70 14.06
N GLY A 483 -30.76 22.76 13.83
CA GLY A 483 -29.98 22.19 14.93
C GLY A 483 -29.06 21.03 14.57
N ASN A 484 -27.77 21.34 14.38
CA ASN A 484 -26.61 20.45 14.49
C ASN A 484 -26.29 19.53 13.28
N ALA A 485 -25.41 20.01 12.40
CA ALA A 485 -24.81 19.25 11.30
C ALA A 485 -23.82 18.19 11.82
N GLY A 486 -24.34 17.00 12.13
CA GLY A 486 -23.58 15.77 12.23
C GLY A 486 -23.50 15.11 10.85
N GLU A 487 -22.28 14.79 10.40
CA GLU A 487 -21.99 14.04 9.18
C GLU A 487 -22.76 12.71 9.16
N GLY A 488 -23.79 12.61 8.31
CA GLY A 488 -24.46 11.37 7.98
C GLY A 488 -23.55 10.50 7.12
N ASP A 489 -23.10 9.38 7.68
CA ASP A 489 -22.58 8.24 6.93
C ASP A 489 -23.79 7.53 6.31
N ASP A 490 -24.21 7.96 5.12
CA ASP A 490 -25.22 7.25 4.32
C ASP A 490 -24.61 5.93 3.86
N THR A 491 -24.66 4.92 4.72
CA THR A 491 -24.60 3.54 4.26
C THR A 491 -25.85 3.24 3.47
N ASP A 492 -25.69 3.25 2.15
CA ASP A 492 -26.58 2.57 1.22
C ASP A 492 -26.96 1.21 1.84
N THR A 493 -28.23 1.09 2.22
CA THR A 493 -28.91 -0.19 2.42
C THR A 493 -28.54 -1.08 1.23
N PRO A 494 -28.05 -2.32 1.43
CA PRO A 494 -27.88 -3.23 0.32
C PRO A 494 -29.28 -3.48 -0.23
N ASP A 495 -29.56 -2.84 -1.36
CA ASP A 495 -30.84 -2.96 -2.05
C ASP A 495 -31.04 -4.45 -2.35
N SER A 496 -31.98 -5.05 -1.63
CA SER A 496 -32.48 -6.40 -1.84
C SER A 496 -33.29 -6.41 -3.13
N THR A 497 -32.58 -6.27 -4.24
CA THR A 497 -33.05 -6.65 -5.56
C THR A 497 -32.26 -7.88 -5.99
N SER A 498 -32.44 -8.96 -5.23
CA SER A 498 -32.46 -10.27 -5.83
C SER A 498 -33.62 -10.26 -6.82
N ASP A 499 -33.31 -10.01 -8.09
CA ASP A 499 -34.24 -10.26 -9.19
C ASP A 499 -34.72 -11.71 -9.03
N PRO A 500 -36.01 -11.98 -8.75
CA PRO A 500 -36.53 -13.33 -8.65
C PRO A 500 -36.74 -13.84 -10.09
N SER A 501 -35.64 -14.16 -10.77
CA SER A 501 -35.68 -14.88 -12.04
C SER A 501 -34.41 -15.71 -12.20
N THR A 502 -34.39 -16.85 -11.50
CA THR A 502 -34.09 -18.17 -12.07
C THR A 502 -34.38 -19.20 -10.99
N ALA A 503 -35.66 -19.47 -10.75
CA ALA A 503 -36.11 -20.83 -10.47
C ALA A 503 -36.74 -21.34 -11.77
N ASP A 504 -36.25 -22.49 -12.22
CA ASP A 504 -36.96 -23.56 -12.94
C ASP A 504 -35.92 -24.46 -13.64
N ASP A 505 -35.84 -25.66 -13.04
CA ASP A 505 -35.52 -27.01 -13.51
C ASP A 505 -34.10 -27.36 -14.01
N GLU A 506 -33.39 -28.39 -13.53
CA GLU A 506 -33.63 -29.46 -12.54
C GLU A 506 -32.27 -30.07 -12.10
N GLU A 507 -32.27 -30.62 -10.89
CA GLU A 507 -31.17 -31.23 -10.12
C GLU A 507 -30.90 -32.72 -10.52
N PRO A 508 -29.80 -33.41 -10.08
CA PRO A 508 -29.63 -33.77 -8.66
C PRO A 508 -28.20 -33.67 -8.11
N ASP A 509 -28.07 -32.98 -6.98
CA ASP A 509 -27.19 -33.40 -5.88
C ASP A 509 -28.00 -33.23 -4.58
N THR A 510 -28.87 -34.21 -4.32
CA THR A 510 -29.97 -34.16 -3.34
C THR A 510 -29.54 -34.04 -1.88
N GLY A 511 -28.23 -33.98 -1.60
CA GLY A 511 -27.72 -33.76 -0.24
C GLY A 511 -27.49 -32.28 0.12
N ALA A 512 -27.10 -31.44 -0.84
CA ALA A 512 -26.68 -30.06 -0.56
C ALA A 512 -27.85 -29.06 -0.51
N GLY A 513 -28.90 -29.27 -1.31
CA GLY A 513 -30.13 -28.46 -1.31
C GLY A 513 -30.85 -28.51 0.05
N ASP A 514 -31.08 -29.72 0.57
CA ASP A 514 -31.77 -29.96 1.83
C ASP A 514 -31.05 -29.32 3.03
N LEU A 515 -29.72 -29.44 3.10
CA LEU A 515 -28.90 -28.83 4.15
C LEU A 515 -29.00 -27.30 4.13
N ARG A 516 -29.06 -26.70 2.94
CA ARG A 516 -29.15 -25.24 2.80
C ARG A 516 -30.50 -24.70 3.21
N GLU A 517 -31.57 -25.37 2.78
CA GLU A 517 -32.93 -25.00 3.18
C GLU A 517 -33.13 -25.09 4.69
N GLU A 518 -32.61 -26.15 5.32
CA GLU A 518 -32.68 -26.31 6.78
C GLU A 518 -31.88 -25.22 7.50
N ALA A 519 -30.65 -24.94 7.07
CA ALA A 519 -29.83 -23.87 7.64
C ALA A 519 -30.50 -22.50 7.51
N LEU A 520 -31.10 -22.20 6.35
CA LEU A 520 -31.80 -20.93 6.11
C LEU A 520 -33.06 -20.81 7.00
N ARG A 521 -33.80 -21.91 7.17
CA ARG A 521 -34.97 -21.97 8.06
C ARG A 521 -34.59 -21.66 9.51
N ARG A 522 -33.53 -22.30 10.01
CA ARG A 522 -33.00 -22.05 11.37
C ARG A 522 -32.49 -20.63 11.54
N ALA A 523 -31.74 -20.12 10.56
CA ALA A 523 -31.26 -18.73 10.55
C ALA A 523 -32.40 -17.72 10.61
N MET A 524 -33.44 -17.90 9.79
CA MET A 524 -34.60 -17.01 9.74
C MET A 524 -35.42 -17.08 11.04
N ALA A 525 -35.55 -18.27 11.64
CA ALA A 525 -36.20 -18.43 12.94
C ALA A 525 -35.47 -17.66 14.05
N TRP A 526 -34.14 -17.73 14.08
CA TRP A 526 -33.32 -16.94 14.99
C TRP A 526 -33.44 -15.44 14.73
N ALA A 527 -33.35 -15.00 13.47
CA ALA A 527 -33.42 -13.58 13.12
C ALA A 527 -34.77 -12.97 13.52
N MET A 528 -35.86 -13.73 13.35
CA MET A 528 -37.20 -13.35 13.83
C MET A 528 -37.25 -13.19 15.36
N ARG A 529 -36.56 -14.05 16.13
CA ARG A 529 -36.42 -13.90 17.58
C ARG A 529 -35.62 -12.64 17.92
N ALA A 530 -34.51 -12.38 17.21
CA ALA A 530 -33.66 -11.22 17.42
C ALA A 530 -34.39 -9.88 17.18
N VAL A 531 -35.18 -9.78 16.10
CA VAL A 531 -36.02 -8.60 15.80
C VAL A 531 -37.00 -8.29 16.94
N LYS A 532 -37.65 -9.32 17.48
CA LYS A 532 -38.63 -9.19 18.58
C LYS A 532 -37.95 -8.76 19.89
N VAL A 533 -36.85 -9.43 20.25
CA VAL A 533 -36.09 -9.18 21.48
C VAL A 533 -35.41 -7.79 21.45
N GLY A 534 -34.80 -7.42 20.33
CA GLY A 534 -34.15 -6.13 20.11
C GLY A 534 -35.10 -4.95 19.84
N LYS A 535 -36.41 -5.21 19.74
CA LYS A 535 -37.46 -4.23 19.43
C LYS A 535 -37.07 -3.37 18.20
N LEU A 536 -36.74 -4.04 17.09
CA LEU A 536 -36.30 -3.38 15.86
C LEU A 536 -37.48 -2.82 15.03
N VAL A 537 -38.70 -3.29 15.26
CA VAL A 537 -39.92 -2.82 14.58
C VAL A 537 -40.87 -2.21 15.61
N LYS A 538 -41.49 -1.06 15.28
CA LYS A 538 -42.49 -0.38 16.14
C LYS A 538 -43.76 -1.25 16.25
N LYS A 539 -44.48 -1.19 17.37
CA LYS A 539 -45.77 -1.89 17.51
C LYS A 539 -46.84 -1.16 16.68
N SER A 540 -47.21 -1.69 15.51
CA SER A 540 -48.41 -1.25 14.78
C SER A 540 -49.63 -2.11 15.19
N ARG A 541 -50.84 -1.55 15.08
CA ARG A 541 -52.11 -2.27 15.30
C ARG A 541 -52.62 -2.80 13.95
N GLY A 542 -52.15 -3.96 13.50
CA GLY A 542 -52.63 -4.59 12.25
C GLY A 542 -51.73 -5.71 11.72
N GLY A 543 -52.19 -6.42 10.68
CA GLY A 543 -51.52 -7.58 10.06
C GLY A 543 -50.17 -7.30 9.39
N ASP A 544 -49.83 -6.03 9.21
CA ASP A 544 -48.58 -5.54 8.59
C ASP A 544 -47.33 -5.74 9.49
N GLN A 545 -47.53 -6.01 10.79
CA GLN A 545 -46.42 -6.18 11.73
C GLN A 545 -45.57 -7.44 11.46
N LEU A 546 -46.18 -8.54 10.98
CA LEU A 546 -45.45 -9.78 10.71
C LEU A 546 -44.53 -9.62 9.50
N GLU A 547 -45.01 -8.95 8.45
CA GLU A 547 -44.27 -8.71 7.21
C GLU A 547 -43.09 -7.77 7.46
N GLN A 548 -43.30 -6.69 8.23
CA GLN A 548 -42.22 -5.80 8.67
C GLN A 548 -41.16 -6.54 9.51
N GLN A 549 -41.58 -7.47 10.38
CA GLN A 549 -40.65 -8.30 11.15
C GLN A 549 -39.86 -9.27 10.27
N GLN A 550 -40.50 -9.88 9.27
CA GLN A 550 -39.84 -10.77 8.33
C GLN A 550 -38.83 -10.03 7.45
N ARG A 551 -39.19 -8.84 6.94
CA ARG A 551 -38.25 -7.98 6.20
C ARG A 551 -37.07 -7.55 7.07
N ALA A 552 -37.32 -7.18 8.33
CA ALA A 552 -36.25 -6.86 9.28
C ALA A 552 -35.35 -8.07 9.59
N ALA A 553 -35.93 -9.27 9.71
CA ALA A 553 -35.21 -10.50 9.95
C ALA A 553 -34.35 -10.91 8.75
N ALA A 554 -34.87 -10.78 7.53
CA ALA A 554 -34.09 -10.99 6.31
C ALA A 554 -32.95 -9.98 6.20
N ALA A 555 -33.22 -8.70 6.48
CA ALA A 555 -32.22 -7.63 6.44
C ALA A 555 -31.09 -7.80 7.48
N LEU A 556 -31.34 -8.54 8.57
CA LEU A 556 -30.34 -8.89 9.58
C LEU A 556 -29.37 -10.00 9.12
N ILE A 557 -29.73 -10.79 8.12
CA ILE A 557 -28.89 -11.85 7.59
C ILE A 557 -28.17 -11.31 6.35
N SER A 558 -26.84 -11.17 6.42
CA SER A 558 -26.04 -10.71 5.28
C SER A 558 -25.57 -11.86 4.40
N ASP A 559 -25.21 -13.01 5.01
CA ASP A 559 -24.76 -14.20 4.29
C ASP A 559 -24.94 -15.46 5.17
N LEU A 560 -24.94 -16.64 4.55
CA LEU A 560 -25.03 -17.95 5.21
C LEU A 560 -24.03 -18.91 4.57
N LYS A 561 -23.12 -19.44 5.38
CA LYS A 561 -22.12 -20.43 4.95
C LYS A 561 -22.46 -21.79 5.52
N LEU A 562 -22.49 -22.80 4.67
CA LEU A 562 -22.78 -24.18 5.05
C LEU A 562 -21.55 -24.88 5.63
N PRO A 563 -21.73 -25.99 6.36
CA PRO A 563 -20.61 -26.80 6.84
C PRO A 563 -19.57 -27.10 5.75
N GLY A 564 -18.30 -26.91 6.09
CA GLY A 564 -17.18 -27.08 5.18
C GLY A 564 -16.93 -25.93 4.18
N GLU A 565 -17.82 -24.93 4.06
CA GLU A 565 -17.60 -23.79 3.16
C GLU A 565 -16.53 -22.82 3.69
N LEU A 566 -15.76 -22.26 2.74
CA LEU A 566 -14.77 -21.23 3.01
C LEU A 566 -15.40 -19.84 3.05
N PHE A 567 -14.93 -19.00 3.97
CA PHE A 567 -15.40 -17.63 4.11
C PHE A 567 -14.34 -16.69 4.66
N LEU A 568 -14.49 -15.41 4.35
CA LEU A 568 -13.62 -14.35 4.85
C LEU A 568 -14.30 -13.61 6.00
N VAL A 569 -13.59 -13.44 7.11
CA VAL A 569 -14.05 -12.63 8.26
C VAL A 569 -13.15 -11.42 8.39
N ARG A 570 -13.76 -10.26 8.62
CA ARG A 570 -13.00 -9.03 8.91
C ARG A 570 -12.43 -9.11 10.33
N TRP A 571 -11.12 -9.06 10.45
CA TRP A 571 -10.46 -9.05 11.74
C TRP A 571 -10.58 -7.66 12.36
N GLY A 572 -11.36 -7.53 13.45
CA GLY A 572 -11.58 -6.24 14.12
C GLY A 572 -10.35 -5.70 14.89
N GLY A 573 -9.14 -6.17 14.58
CA GLY A 573 -7.89 -5.79 15.25
C GLY A 573 -6.81 -5.22 14.33
N THR A 574 -6.87 -5.37 13.00
CA THR A 574 -5.68 -5.18 12.12
C THR A 574 -5.47 -3.72 11.85
N ARG A 575 -6.47 -2.95 11.40
CA ARG A 575 -6.23 -1.52 11.13
C ARG A 575 -5.69 -0.76 12.34
N LYS A 576 -6.27 -0.94 13.53
CA LYS A 576 -5.81 -0.27 14.76
C LYS A 576 -4.58 -0.90 15.40
N GLY A 577 -4.35 -2.19 15.18
CA GLY A 577 -3.37 -3.02 15.89
C GLY A 577 -2.23 -3.57 15.02
N SER A 578 -2.21 -3.33 13.71
CA SER A 578 -1.08 -3.58 12.78
C SER A 578 -0.43 -2.28 12.26
N GLY A 579 -1.08 -1.12 12.54
CA GLY A 579 -0.65 0.20 12.06
C GLY A 579 -0.50 0.32 10.53
N THR A 580 -1.00 -0.64 9.76
CA THR A 580 -0.78 -0.76 8.32
C THR A 580 -1.76 0.14 7.57
N PHE A 581 -1.46 1.43 7.50
CA PHE A 581 -2.25 2.39 6.75
C PHE A 581 -1.51 2.87 5.51
N TYR A 582 -2.16 2.79 4.35
CA TYR A 582 -1.66 3.45 3.17
C TYR A 582 -1.55 4.96 3.44
N THR A 583 -0.36 5.53 3.22
CA THR A 583 -0.15 6.96 3.47
C THR A 583 -0.39 7.73 2.18
N ARG A 584 -1.38 8.63 2.22
CA ARG A 584 -1.79 9.38 1.03
C ARG A 584 -0.70 10.36 0.57
N PRO A 585 -0.62 10.68 -0.74
CA PRO A 585 0.38 11.59 -1.30
C PRO A 585 0.43 12.98 -0.66
N GLN A 586 -0.71 13.46 -0.15
CA GLN A 586 -0.83 14.74 0.55
C GLN A 586 0.04 14.77 1.83
N LEU A 587 0.38 13.61 2.38
CA LEU A 587 1.30 13.48 3.52
C LEU A 587 2.70 13.05 3.07
N THR A 588 2.82 12.09 2.14
CA THR A 588 4.15 11.57 1.75
C THR A 588 4.96 12.60 0.97
N MET A 589 4.38 13.26 -0.04
CA MET A 589 5.11 14.19 -0.91
C MET A 589 5.69 15.39 -0.15
N PRO A 590 4.93 16.09 0.70
CA PRO A 590 5.47 17.23 1.43
C PRO A 590 6.47 16.82 2.52
N THR A 591 6.33 15.63 3.11
CA THR A 591 7.28 15.09 4.08
C THR A 591 8.61 14.80 3.40
N VAL A 592 8.60 13.96 2.36
CA VAL A 592 9.81 13.55 1.64
C VAL A 592 10.51 14.74 0.99
N ARG A 593 9.76 15.66 0.37
CA ARG A 593 10.35 16.88 -0.21
C ARG A 593 11.12 17.68 0.83
N ARG A 594 10.57 17.85 2.04
CA ARG A 594 11.25 18.60 3.12
C ARG A 594 12.45 17.86 3.68
N THR A 595 12.36 16.54 3.84
CA THR A 595 13.46 15.70 4.32
C THR A 595 14.63 15.68 3.34
N LEU A 596 14.36 15.58 2.02
CA LEU A 596 15.41 15.43 1.01
C LEU A 596 15.98 16.77 0.52
N ARG A 597 15.24 17.89 0.62
CA ARG A 597 15.70 19.20 0.13
C ARG A 597 17.12 19.58 0.59
N PRO A 598 17.52 19.39 1.86
CA PRO A 598 18.88 19.74 2.29
C PRO A 598 19.98 18.87 1.69
N LEU A 599 19.63 17.67 1.23
CA LEU A 599 20.54 16.73 0.59
C LEU A 599 20.62 16.97 -0.92
N THR A 600 19.56 17.51 -1.51
CA THR A 600 19.48 17.77 -2.95
C THR A 600 19.83 19.19 -3.36
N HIS A 601 19.80 20.15 -2.43
CA HIS A 601 20.05 21.57 -2.69
C HIS A 601 21.07 22.17 -1.72
N GLU A 602 21.70 23.26 -2.14
CA GLU A 602 22.50 24.16 -1.30
C GLU A 602 21.90 25.57 -1.44
N GLY A 603 21.15 26.00 -0.42
CA GLY A 603 20.27 27.18 -0.56
C GLY A 603 19.12 26.90 -1.52
N ASP A 604 19.03 27.71 -2.58
CA ASP A 604 18.03 27.56 -3.65
C ASP A 604 18.62 26.89 -4.92
N GLU A 605 19.91 26.56 -4.93
CA GLU A 605 20.55 25.88 -6.07
C GLU A 605 20.57 24.36 -5.88
N ALA A 606 20.14 23.61 -6.91
CA ALA A 606 20.25 22.16 -6.92
C ALA A 606 21.73 21.72 -6.96
N ARG A 607 22.04 20.64 -6.24
CA ARG A 607 23.36 19.98 -6.30
C ARG A 607 23.57 19.29 -7.64
N THR A 608 24.81 18.85 -7.89
CA THR A 608 25.13 18.15 -9.14
C THR A 608 24.37 16.82 -9.24
N PRO A 609 23.96 16.38 -10.45
CA PRO A 609 23.32 15.09 -10.68
C PRO A 609 24.07 13.91 -10.05
N GLU A 610 25.40 13.90 -10.12
CA GLU A 610 26.25 12.86 -9.55
C GLU A 610 26.12 12.80 -8.03
N GLN A 611 26.10 13.93 -7.34
CA GLN A 611 25.90 13.97 -5.89
C GLN A 611 24.52 13.43 -5.52
N ILE A 612 23.47 13.84 -6.24
CA ILE A 612 22.09 13.42 -5.95
C ILE A 612 21.89 11.93 -6.21
N LEU A 613 22.43 11.39 -7.32
CA LEU A 613 22.32 9.96 -7.66
C LEU A 613 23.15 9.04 -6.74
N THR A 614 23.97 9.59 -5.85
CA THR A 614 24.69 8.79 -4.84
C THR A 614 23.94 8.66 -3.51
N LEU A 615 22.88 9.45 -3.30
CA LEU A 615 22.09 9.43 -2.06
C LEU A 615 21.46 8.05 -1.81
N LYS A 616 21.34 7.65 -0.55
CA LYS A 616 20.75 6.40 -0.07
C LYS A 616 19.55 6.73 0.83
N VAL A 617 18.36 6.52 0.31
CA VAL A 617 17.09 6.81 0.99
C VAL A 617 16.38 5.49 1.31
N VAL A 618 16.04 5.29 2.58
CA VAL A 618 15.35 4.08 3.03
C VAL A 618 14.02 4.35 3.69
N ASP A 619 13.06 3.46 3.44
CA ASP A 619 11.88 3.29 4.28
C ASP A 619 11.92 1.93 4.99
N PRO A 620 12.10 1.88 6.32
CA PRO A 620 12.27 0.63 7.07
C PRO A 620 10.93 -0.10 7.35
N ALA A 621 9.79 0.48 6.96
CA ALA A 621 8.46 -0.12 7.06
C ALA A 621 7.63 0.32 5.83
N MET A 622 8.14 0.01 4.64
CA MET A 622 7.75 0.70 3.41
C MET A 622 6.33 0.44 2.92
N GLY A 623 5.69 -0.64 3.39
CA GLY A 623 4.40 -1.08 2.87
C GLY A 623 4.44 -1.21 1.34
N SER A 624 3.46 -0.60 0.67
CA SER A 624 3.36 -0.52 -0.80
C SER A 624 4.19 0.60 -1.45
N ALA A 625 5.23 1.10 -0.75
CA ALA A 625 6.19 2.09 -1.23
C ALA A 625 5.68 3.54 -1.43
N SER A 626 4.64 3.99 -0.73
CA SER A 626 4.14 5.38 -0.87
C SER A 626 5.23 6.45 -0.65
N PHE A 627 6.10 6.27 0.34
CA PHE A 627 7.23 7.18 0.61
C PHE A 627 8.36 7.01 -0.41
N LEU A 628 8.65 5.80 -0.86
CA LEU A 628 9.68 5.55 -1.87
C LEU A 628 9.26 6.09 -3.25
N VAL A 629 7.99 6.00 -3.63
CA VAL A 629 7.43 6.65 -4.83
C VAL A 629 7.52 8.18 -4.72
N ALA A 630 7.25 8.74 -3.54
CA ALA A 630 7.46 10.18 -3.31
C ALA A 630 8.95 10.56 -3.40
N ALA A 631 9.85 9.74 -2.86
CA ALA A 631 11.31 9.94 -2.96
C ALA A 631 11.80 9.85 -4.40
N LEU A 632 11.29 8.88 -5.17
CA LEU A 632 11.54 8.75 -6.61
C LEU A 632 11.23 10.06 -7.33
N ARG A 633 10.01 10.57 -7.15
CA ARG A 633 9.54 11.82 -7.80
C ARG A 633 10.40 13.02 -7.39
N VAL A 634 10.70 13.19 -6.09
CA VAL A 634 11.51 14.31 -5.58
C VAL A 634 12.95 14.25 -6.08
N LEU A 635 13.60 13.10 -6.00
CA LEU A 635 14.99 12.92 -6.44
C LEU A 635 15.12 13.06 -7.96
N THR A 636 14.17 12.52 -8.74
CA THR A 636 14.16 12.66 -10.20
C THR A 636 14.14 14.13 -10.61
N GLN A 637 13.24 14.91 -10.03
CA GLN A 637 13.15 16.34 -10.30
C GLN A 637 14.43 17.06 -9.91
N ALA A 638 15.01 16.76 -8.74
CA ALA A 638 16.26 17.36 -8.31
C ALA A 638 17.46 17.01 -9.21
N VAL A 639 17.53 15.79 -9.74
CA VAL A 639 18.58 15.37 -10.69
C VAL A 639 18.44 16.13 -12.01
N ILE A 640 17.21 16.25 -12.54
CA ILE A 640 16.94 16.99 -13.77
C ILE A 640 17.27 18.48 -13.58
N GLU A 641 16.82 19.07 -12.48
CA GLU A 641 17.15 20.45 -12.11
C GLU A 641 18.66 20.65 -12.02
N GLY A 642 19.38 19.76 -11.31
CA GLY A 642 20.83 19.78 -11.24
C GLY A 642 21.50 19.64 -12.61
N ALA A 643 20.94 18.85 -13.53
CA ALA A 643 21.49 18.72 -14.88
C ALA A 643 21.42 20.03 -15.67
N TYR A 644 20.32 20.79 -15.52
CA TYR A 644 20.17 22.09 -16.15
C TYR A 644 21.01 23.17 -15.45
N THR A 645 20.95 23.27 -14.12
CA THR A 645 21.69 24.25 -13.32
C THR A 645 23.20 24.16 -13.54
N HIS A 646 23.73 22.94 -13.68
CA HIS A 646 25.15 22.68 -13.90
C HIS A 646 25.52 22.50 -15.39
N GLY A 647 24.63 22.87 -16.32
CA GLY A 647 24.91 22.90 -17.75
C GLY A 647 25.29 21.55 -18.36
N ARG A 648 24.70 20.45 -17.90
CA ARG A 648 24.99 19.07 -18.33
C ARG A 648 24.24 18.63 -19.59
N VAL A 649 23.34 19.45 -20.12
CA VAL A 649 22.51 19.14 -21.29
C VAL A 649 23.02 19.92 -22.50
N HIS A 650 23.46 19.21 -23.54
CA HIS A 650 24.08 19.79 -24.72
C HIS A 650 23.35 19.36 -26.00
N GLY A 651 22.94 20.32 -26.82
CA GLY A 651 22.37 20.05 -28.14
C GLY A 651 23.43 19.72 -29.18
N GLU A 652 23.35 18.55 -29.81
CA GLU A 652 24.21 18.10 -30.91
C GLU A 652 23.38 17.95 -32.20
N GLY A 653 22.98 19.08 -32.79
CA GLY A 653 22.16 19.11 -34.01
C GLY A 653 20.76 18.52 -33.80
N LYS A 654 20.54 17.28 -34.25
CA LYS A 654 19.24 16.57 -34.11
C LYS A 654 19.17 15.67 -32.86
N ARG A 655 20.20 15.70 -32.01
CA ARG A 655 20.33 14.86 -30.82
C ARG A 655 20.66 15.73 -29.61
N THR A 656 20.47 15.16 -28.43
CA THR A 656 20.87 15.79 -27.17
C THR A 656 21.80 14.85 -26.44
N ARG A 657 22.91 15.40 -25.95
CA ARG A 657 23.86 14.71 -25.10
C ARG A 657 23.72 15.21 -23.67
N VAL A 658 23.61 14.28 -22.73
CA VAL A 658 23.54 14.58 -21.29
C VAL A 658 24.81 14.06 -20.63
N GLU A 659 25.63 14.96 -20.11
CA GLU A 659 26.91 14.66 -19.47
C GLU A 659 26.75 14.43 -17.97
N ILE A 660 26.12 13.32 -17.61
CA ILE A 660 26.06 12.84 -16.23
C ILE A 660 26.94 11.60 -16.09
N ALA A 661 27.96 11.67 -15.23
CA ALA A 661 28.99 10.64 -15.12
C ALA A 661 28.41 9.27 -14.70
N THR A 662 27.36 9.27 -13.88
CA THR A 662 26.69 8.06 -13.40
C THR A 662 25.89 7.35 -14.51
N LEU A 663 25.47 8.06 -15.56
CA LEU A 663 24.76 7.46 -16.69
C LEU A 663 25.71 6.63 -17.55
N ALA A 664 25.22 5.49 -18.04
CA ALA A 664 25.89 4.70 -19.05
C ALA A 664 26.00 5.49 -20.37
N GLU A 665 27.07 5.27 -21.14
CA GLU A 665 27.32 6.03 -22.38
C GLU A 665 26.15 5.95 -23.38
N SER A 666 25.47 4.80 -23.47
CA SER A 666 24.29 4.62 -24.32
C SER A 666 23.07 5.43 -23.87
N ASP A 667 23.00 5.82 -22.59
CA ASP A 667 21.89 6.56 -21.99
C ASP A 667 22.18 8.06 -21.92
N ARG A 668 23.37 8.48 -22.35
CA ARG A 668 23.76 9.90 -22.43
C ARG A 668 23.32 10.54 -23.74
N VAL A 669 22.88 9.77 -24.73
CA VAL A 669 22.56 10.28 -26.07
C VAL A 669 21.10 10.02 -26.40
N PHE A 670 20.36 11.09 -26.59
CA PHE A 670 18.94 11.06 -26.91
C PHE A 670 18.72 11.43 -28.39
N PRO A 671 17.81 10.74 -29.10
CA PRO A 671 17.61 10.91 -30.54
C PRO A 671 16.77 12.16 -30.90
N PHE A 672 16.69 13.12 -29.97
CA PHE A 672 15.88 14.32 -30.08
C PHE A 672 16.69 15.55 -29.68
N PRO A 673 16.47 16.73 -30.31
CA PRO A 673 17.00 18.01 -29.85
C PRO A 673 16.58 18.38 -28.42
N ALA A 674 17.31 19.27 -27.75
CA ALA A 674 17.06 19.59 -26.33
C ALA A 674 15.76 20.37 -26.11
N ASP A 675 15.28 21.07 -27.15
CA ASP A 675 14.00 21.76 -27.18
C ASP A 675 12.84 20.84 -27.62
N ASP A 676 13.14 19.60 -28.04
CA ASP A 676 12.15 18.61 -28.40
C ASP A 676 11.58 17.97 -27.13
N PRO A 677 10.28 18.11 -26.83
CA PRO A 677 9.80 17.68 -25.52
C PRO A 677 9.77 16.15 -25.31
N ARG A 678 10.13 15.31 -26.31
CA ARG A 678 10.39 13.88 -26.09
C ARG A 678 11.70 13.66 -25.36
N PHE A 679 12.66 14.59 -25.55
CA PHE A 679 13.91 14.56 -24.80
C PHE A 679 13.62 14.65 -23.30
N ASP A 680 12.82 15.62 -22.86
CA ASP A 680 12.53 15.80 -21.43
C ASP A 680 11.93 14.54 -20.79
N GLU A 681 11.12 13.79 -21.53
CA GLU A 681 10.45 12.58 -21.03
C GLU A 681 11.35 11.35 -21.04
N ASP A 682 12.02 11.10 -22.17
CA ASP A 682 13.00 10.03 -22.24
C ASP A 682 14.11 10.28 -21.21
N PHE A 683 14.46 11.55 -20.98
CA PHE A 683 15.39 11.93 -19.95
C PHE A 683 14.82 11.71 -18.55
N GLU A 684 13.59 12.14 -18.27
CA GLU A 684 12.93 11.91 -16.98
C GLU A 684 12.80 10.41 -16.67
N ASP A 685 12.32 9.61 -17.61
CA ASP A 685 12.14 8.16 -17.45
C ASP A 685 13.49 7.44 -17.33
N CYS A 686 14.51 7.91 -18.07
CA CYS A 686 15.90 7.49 -17.85
C CYS A 686 16.34 7.81 -16.42
N ILE A 687 16.19 9.05 -15.94
CA ILE A 687 16.58 9.43 -14.58
C ILE A 687 15.81 8.65 -13.52
N LYS A 688 14.50 8.42 -13.68
CA LYS A 688 13.70 7.61 -12.75
C LYS A 688 14.33 6.24 -12.56
N ARG A 689 14.76 5.57 -13.64
CA ARG A 689 15.47 4.29 -13.57
C ARG A 689 16.72 4.37 -12.71
N TYR A 690 17.57 5.37 -12.95
CA TYR A 690 18.80 5.55 -12.15
C TYR A 690 18.50 5.89 -10.69
N VAL A 691 17.46 6.68 -10.40
CA VAL A 691 17.05 6.99 -9.02
C VAL A 691 16.57 5.73 -8.31
N VAL A 692 15.67 4.94 -8.91
CA VAL A 692 15.19 3.69 -8.31
C VAL A 692 16.37 2.75 -8.00
N GLU A 693 17.31 2.61 -8.93
CA GLU A 693 18.43 1.68 -8.78
C GLU A 693 19.53 2.12 -7.82
N HIS A 694 19.86 3.41 -7.80
CA HIS A 694 20.97 3.91 -7.01
C HIS A 694 20.55 4.41 -5.63
N CYS A 695 19.32 4.93 -5.52
CA CYS A 695 18.92 5.73 -4.38
C CYS A 695 17.96 5.07 -3.41
N LEU A 696 17.05 4.20 -3.87
CA LEU A 696 15.92 3.76 -3.05
C LEU A 696 16.16 2.37 -2.42
N TYR A 697 15.82 2.25 -1.14
CA TYR A 697 15.91 1.03 -0.35
C TYR A 697 14.64 0.92 0.49
N GLY A 698 14.23 -0.31 0.81
CA GLY A 698 13.05 -0.49 1.64
C GLY A 698 12.96 -1.86 2.25
N VAL A 699 12.39 -1.91 3.45
CA VAL A 699 12.17 -3.14 4.20
C VAL A 699 10.73 -3.20 4.64
N ASP A 700 10.11 -4.37 4.51
CA ASP A 700 8.80 -4.64 5.10
C ASP A 700 8.74 -6.07 5.63
N ILE A 701 8.02 -6.30 6.72
CA ILE A 701 7.88 -7.63 7.29
C ILE A 701 7.00 -8.54 6.42
N ASN A 702 6.07 -7.97 5.65
CA ASN A 702 5.16 -8.70 4.79
C ASN A 702 5.76 -8.82 3.37
N PRO A 703 6.09 -10.05 2.89
CA PRO A 703 6.61 -10.25 1.54
C PRO A 703 5.70 -9.72 0.44
N LEU A 704 4.38 -9.78 0.62
CA LEU A 704 3.43 -9.25 -0.37
C LEU A 704 3.53 -7.72 -0.49
N ALA A 705 3.74 -7.01 0.62
CA ALA A 705 3.96 -5.56 0.59
C ALA A 705 5.23 -5.21 -0.21
N VAL A 706 6.30 -6.00 -0.03
CA VAL A 706 7.55 -5.85 -0.79
C VAL A 706 7.32 -6.01 -2.28
N GLU A 707 6.56 -7.02 -2.70
CA GLU A 707 6.25 -7.21 -4.12
C GLU A 707 5.43 -6.06 -4.69
N LEU A 708 4.44 -5.57 -3.95
CA LEU A 708 3.63 -4.42 -4.37
C LEU A 708 4.45 -3.14 -4.45
N ALA A 709 5.40 -2.95 -3.54
CA ALA A 709 6.36 -1.85 -3.58
C ALA A 709 7.21 -1.88 -4.86
N ARG A 710 7.70 -3.06 -5.27
CA ARG A 710 8.42 -3.22 -6.55
C ARG A 710 7.54 -2.89 -7.74
N VAL A 711 6.30 -3.38 -7.76
CA VAL A 711 5.34 -3.09 -8.83
C VAL A 711 5.05 -1.60 -8.89
N ALA A 712 4.82 -0.94 -7.75
CA ALA A 712 4.53 0.49 -7.68
C ALA A 712 5.69 1.33 -8.26
N LEU A 713 6.93 1.00 -7.92
CA LEU A 713 8.11 1.67 -8.50
C LEU A 713 8.28 1.37 -9.99
N TRP A 714 8.08 0.12 -10.42
CA TRP A 714 8.14 -0.27 -11.84
C TRP A 714 7.10 0.50 -12.68
N VAL A 715 5.87 0.52 -12.19
CA VAL A 715 4.75 1.27 -12.74
C VAL A 715 5.07 2.76 -12.91
N GLU A 716 5.82 3.34 -11.97
CA GLU A 716 6.20 4.76 -12.05
C GLU A 716 7.40 5.02 -12.96
N THR A 717 8.29 4.04 -13.15
CA THR A 717 9.39 4.14 -14.10
C THR A 717 8.94 3.98 -15.56
N LEU A 718 7.80 3.34 -15.84
CA LEU A 718 7.22 3.12 -17.17
C LEU A 718 8.16 2.45 -18.21
N ASP A 719 9.24 1.79 -17.78
CA ASP A 719 10.21 1.15 -18.68
C ASP A 719 9.78 -0.29 -19.00
N ASP A 720 9.40 -0.53 -20.26
CA ASP A 720 8.98 -1.83 -20.80
C ASP A 720 10.12 -2.86 -20.90
N LYS A 721 11.36 -2.46 -20.61
CA LYS A 721 12.55 -3.33 -20.63
C LYS A 721 13.03 -3.72 -19.23
N LEU A 722 12.49 -3.12 -18.16
CA LEU A 722 12.86 -3.44 -16.79
C LEU A 722 12.10 -4.69 -16.29
N PRO A 723 12.78 -5.72 -15.75
CA PRO A 723 12.12 -6.87 -15.12
C PRO A 723 11.67 -6.54 -13.69
N PHE A 724 10.58 -7.11 -13.16
CA PHE A 724 10.15 -6.96 -11.75
C PHE A 724 11.24 -7.31 -10.71
N THR A 725 12.13 -8.26 -11.04
CA THR A 725 13.21 -8.73 -10.12
C THR A 725 14.37 -7.75 -9.93
N PHE A 726 14.44 -6.62 -10.64
CA PHE A 726 15.63 -5.75 -10.60
C PHE A 726 15.90 -5.10 -9.23
N LEU A 727 14.97 -5.21 -8.27
CA LEU A 727 15.07 -4.59 -6.95
C LEU A 727 15.25 -5.58 -5.79
N ASP A 728 15.57 -6.86 -6.04
CA ASP A 728 15.73 -7.89 -4.97
C ASP A 728 16.78 -7.50 -3.92
N HIS A 729 17.85 -6.82 -4.35
CA HIS A 729 18.90 -6.35 -3.46
C HIS A 729 18.59 -5.02 -2.77
N LYS A 730 17.46 -4.36 -3.10
CA LYS A 730 17.06 -3.04 -2.57
C LYS A 730 15.83 -3.10 -1.69
N LEU A 731 14.81 -3.82 -2.13
CA LEU A 731 13.55 -3.99 -1.43
C LEU A 731 13.50 -5.40 -0.86
N LYS A 732 13.47 -5.53 0.47
CA LYS A 732 13.66 -6.82 1.15
C LYS A 732 12.57 -7.12 2.16
N ALA A 733 12.20 -8.40 2.26
CA ALA A 733 11.26 -8.87 3.26
C ALA A 733 11.99 -9.20 4.57
N GLY A 734 11.62 -8.55 5.67
CA GLY A 734 12.24 -8.77 6.97
C GLY A 734 11.69 -7.87 8.07
N ASN A 735 11.87 -8.29 9.32
CA ASN A 735 11.58 -7.47 10.48
C ASN A 735 12.75 -6.50 10.72
N SER A 736 12.61 -5.29 10.19
CA SER A 736 13.59 -4.19 10.30
C SER A 736 13.98 -3.80 11.72
N LEU A 737 13.22 -4.23 12.74
CA LEU A 737 13.49 -3.98 14.16
C LEU A 737 14.21 -5.14 14.86
N VAL A 738 14.32 -6.33 14.25
CA VAL A 738 14.87 -7.52 14.91
C VAL A 738 16.02 -8.09 14.07
N GLY A 739 17.24 -8.00 14.60
CA GLY A 739 18.44 -8.50 13.95
C GLY A 739 19.70 -8.30 14.79
N CYS A 740 20.85 -8.51 14.14
CA CYS A 740 22.18 -8.37 14.74
C CYS A 740 23.06 -7.45 13.88
N TRP A 741 24.13 -6.95 14.51
CA TRP A 741 25.14 -6.06 13.93
C TRP A 741 26.49 -6.78 13.88
N ILE A 742 27.35 -6.42 12.92
CA ILE A 742 28.66 -7.08 12.66
C ILE A 742 29.59 -7.01 13.87
N ASP A 743 29.54 -5.95 14.67
CA ASP A 743 30.36 -5.82 15.88
C ASP A 743 29.84 -6.68 17.05
N ARG A 744 28.62 -7.22 16.98
CA ARG A 744 27.94 -7.88 18.10
C ARG A 744 27.84 -9.40 18.00
N PHE A 745 27.64 -9.96 16.80
CA PHE A 745 27.34 -11.38 16.64
C PHE A 745 28.45 -12.33 17.15
N ARG A 746 29.68 -11.82 17.25
CA ARG A 746 30.88 -12.57 17.70
C ARG A 746 30.91 -12.85 19.19
N GLU A 747 30.02 -12.22 19.95
CA GLU A 747 30.04 -12.22 21.40
C GLU A 747 28.71 -12.72 21.96
N TYR A 748 28.78 -13.49 23.04
CA TYR A 748 27.61 -14.16 23.57
C TYR A 748 26.64 -13.16 24.26
N PRO A 749 25.35 -13.10 23.86
CA PRO A 749 24.39 -12.14 24.42
C PRO A 749 23.85 -12.65 25.76
N LEU A 750 24.58 -12.41 26.86
CA LEU A 750 24.20 -12.85 28.21
C LEU A 750 22.78 -12.43 28.60
N LEU A 751 22.38 -11.21 28.26
CA LEU A 751 21.11 -10.64 28.66
C LEU A 751 19.90 -11.23 27.91
N ALA A 752 20.12 -12.06 26.87
CA ALA A 752 19.05 -12.83 26.22
C ALA A 752 18.28 -13.72 27.20
N TRP A 753 18.96 -14.17 28.27
CA TRP A 753 18.41 -15.08 29.28
C TRP A 753 17.81 -14.38 30.51
N LEU A 754 17.83 -13.04 30.59
CA LEU A 754 17.20 -12.27 31.66
C LEU A 754 15.74 -11.88 31.35
N ARG A 755 15.09 -12.57 30.42
CA ARG A 755 13.70 -12.31 30.05
C ARG A 755 12.71 -12.80 31.11
N ASP A 756 11.55 -12.17 31.15
CA ASP A 756 10.44 -12.63 32.01
C ASP A 756 9.83 -13.92 31.45
N SER A 757 9.38 -14.81 32.34
CA SER A 757 8.60 -15.99 31.96
C SER A 757 7.11 -15.67 31.87
N PRO A 758 6.36 -16.19 30.88
CA PRO A 758 4.91 -16.01 30.80
C PRO A 758 4.17 -16.71 31.95
N ASP A 759 4.77 -17.74 32.56
CA ASP A 759 4.15 -18.55 33.61
C ASP A 759 4.44 -18.08 35.04
N TYR A 760 5.11 -16.94 35.21
CA TYR A 760 5.40 -16.41 36.54
C TYR A 760 4.11 -16.00 37.26
N LYS A 761 3.80 -16.70 38.36
CA LYS A 761 2.53 -16.58 39.11
C LYS A 761 1.29 -16.85 38.25
N TYR A 762 1.45 -17.53 37.12
CA TYR A 762 0.34 -17.95 36.27
C TYR A 762 -0.47 -19.07 36.94
N LYS A 763 -1.79 -19.04 36.81
CA LYS A 763 -2.70 -20.04 37.36
C LYS A 763 -3.43 -20.70 36.20
N GLY A 764 -2.80 -21.74 35.67
CA GLY A 764 -3.33 -22.54 34.56
C GLY A 764 -4.27 -23.66 34.99
N VAL A 765 -4.88 -24.32 34.00
CA VAL A 765 -5.71 -25.52 34.16
C VAL A 765 -4.80 -26.76 34.21
N HIS A 766 -3.91 -26.92 33.23
CA HIS A 766 -2.97 -28.02 33.09
C HIS A 766 -1.51 -27.59 33.30
N HIS A 767 -1.14 -26.38 32.90
CA HIS A 767 0.25 -25.90 32.98
C HIS A 767 0.70 -25.59 34.42
N GLU A 768 1.80 -26.23 34.85
CA GLU A 768 2.36 -26.02 36.18
C GLU A 768 2.95 -24.60 36.35
N SER A 769 2.47 -23.88 37.36
CA SER A 769 2.91 -22.51 37.64
C SER A 769 4.43 -22.41 37.87
N GLY A 770 5.08 -21.53 37.10
CA GLY A 770 6.49 -21.19 37.24
C GLY A 770 7.47 -22.29 36.79
N ARG A 771 7.03 -23.32 36.06
CA ARG A 771 7.89 -24.33 35.44
C ARG A 771 8.97 -23.68 34.57
N TRP A 772 8.57 -22.85 33.60
CA TRP A 772 9.47 -22.14 32.71
C TRP A 772 10.23 -21.03 33.43
N HIS A 773 9.62 -20.37 34.42
CA HIS A 773 10.34 -19.40 35.26
C HIS A 773 11.57 -20.02 35.96
N ARG A 774 11.40 -21.22 36.55
CA ARG A 774 12.52 -21.94 37.18
C ARG A 774 13.55 -22.41 36.15
N ALA A 775 13.10 -22.97 35.03
CA ALA A 775 13.99 -23.44 33.96
C ALA A 775 14.84 -22.30 33.36
N LEU A 776 14.23 -21.15 33.09
CA LEU A 776 14.91 -19.97 32.59
C LEU A 776 15.92 -19.41 33.61
N GLY A 777 15.56 -19.39 34.89
CA GLY A 777 16.49 -19.01 35.97
C GLY A 777 17.69 -19.95 36.09
N ALA A 778 17.51 -21.26 35.87
CA ALA A 778 18.59 -22.24 35.82
C ALA A 778 19.47 -22.06 34.58
N LYS A 779 18.88 -21.84 33.40
CA LYS A 779 19.61 -21.55 32.15
C LYS A 779 20.45 -20.30 32.27
N SER A 780 19.89 -19.20 32.78
CA SER A 780 20.59 -17.94 33.02
C SER A 780 21.84 -18.14 33.89
N LYS A 781 21.70 -18.82 35.05
CA LYS A 781 22.85 -19.13 35.92
C LYS A 781 23.92 -19.97 35.22
N THR A 782 23.50 -20.98 34.47
CA THR A 782 24.40 -21.89 33.75
C THR A 782 25.20 -21.15 32.68
N VAL A 783 24.53 -20.30 31.91
CA VAL A 783 25.13 -19.49 30.85
C VAL A 783 26.10 -18.45 31.43
N VAL A 784 25.72 -17.76 32.51
CA VAL A 784 26.59 -16.79 33.19
C VAL A 784 27.84 -17.47 33.73
N ALA A 785 27.70 -18.65 34.35
CA ALA A 785 28.85 -19.43 34.83
C ALA A 785 29.76 -19.88 33.68
N ALA A 786 29.19 -20.34 32.56
CA ALA A 786 29.95 -20.73 31.38
C ALA A 786 30.72 -19.55 30.77
N GLN A 787 30.11 -18.37 30.68
CA GLN A 787 30.77 -17.16 30.16
C GLN A 787 31.88 -16.69 31.11
N ALA A 788 31.63 -16.70 32.42
CA ALA A 788 32.64 -16.39 33.41
C ALA A 788 33.87 -17.30 33.28
N GLN A 789 33.65 -18.60 33.06
CA GLN A 789 34.73 -19.57 32.85
C GLN A 789 35.53 -19.26 31.57
N VAL A 790 34.86 -18.97 30.46
CA VAL A 790 35.52 -18.58 29.20
C VAL A 790 36.43 -17.37 29.41
N LEU A 791 35.93 -16.33 30.09
CA LEU A 791 36.69 -15.11 30.36
C LEU A 791 37.85 -15.34 31.34
N GLN A 792 37.70 -16.24 32.31
CA GLN A 792 38.77 -16.60 33.25
C GLN A 792 39.90 -17.40 32.59
N GLU A 793 39.58 -18.31 31.68
CA GLU A 793 40.57 -19.09 30.92
C GLU A 793 41.30 -18.22 29.89
N ALA A 794 40.58 -17.30 29.24
CA ALA A 794 41.19 -16.30 28.37
C ALA A 794 42.10 -15.36 29.18
N ALA A 795 41.68 -15.00 30.40
CA ALA A 795 42.45 -14.19 31.34
C ALA A 795 43.75 -14.85 31.84
N SER A 796 43.80 -16.18 31.89
CA SER A 796 44.96 -16.97 32.31
C SER A 796 45.87 -17.39 31.14
N GLY A 797 45.49 -17.03 29.89
CA GLY A 797 46.23 -17.40 28.68
C GLY A 797 46.09 -18.87 28.30
N GLN A 798 45.14 -19.60 28.89
CA GLN A 798 44.87 -21.01 28.59
C GLN A 798 44.16 -21.20 27.24
N ILE A 799 43.41 -20.18 26.81
CA ILE A 799 42.74 -20.12 25.52
C ILE A 799 43.04 -18.73 24.93
N PRO A 800 43.31 -18.60 23.61
CA PRO A 800 43.41 -17.29 22.99
C PRO A 800 42.11 -16.50 23.23
N ILE A 801 42.25 -15.20 23.47
CA ILE A 801 41.09 -14.30 23.66
C ILE A 801 40.26 -14.24 22.36
N ALA A 802 40.91 -14.37 21.19
CA ALA A 802 40.26 -14.43 19.89
C ALA A 802 39.97 -15.88 19.46
N TYR A 803 38.84 -16.10 18.80
CA TYR A 803 38.52 -17.37 18.15
C TYR A 803 39.34 -17.52 16.85
N GLU A 804 40.64 -17.78 16.96
CA GLU A 804 41.61 -17.61 15.85
C GLU A 804 41.24 -18.36 14.55
N ASP A 805 40.66 -19.56 14.59
CA ASP A 805 40.30 -20.31 13.37
C ASP A 805 38.96 -19.87 12.74
N GLY A 806 38.00 -19.41 13.56
CA GLY A 806 36.67 -18.98 13.11
C GLY A 806 36.62 -17.52 12.67
N ASP A 807 37.39 -16.66 13.33
CA ASP A 807 37.42 -15.21 13.08
C ASP A 807 38.04 -14.86 11.73
N ASP A 808 39.09 -15.58 11.33
CA ASP A 808 39.73 -15.40 10.03
C ASP A 808 38.79 -15.78 8.88
N THR A 809 38.02 -16.85 9.06
CA THR A 809 37.02 -17.29 8.08
C THR A 809 35.88 -16.27 7.96
N MET A 810 35.36 -15.78 9.08
CA MET A 810 34.30 -14.76 9.09
C MET A 810 34.75 -13.43 8.50
N ARG A 811 36.00 -13.01 8.75
CA ARG A 811 36.58 -11.80 8.14
C ARG A 811 36.67 -11.94 6.61
N ARG A 812 37.18 -13.07 6.12
CA ARG A 812 37.24 -13.36 4.67
C ARG A 812 35.84 -13.42 4.05
N ASP A 813 34.87 -13.99 4.77
CA ASP A 813 33.48 -14.03 4.31
C ASP A 813 32.91 -12.62 4.17
N LEU A 814 33.11 -11.74 5.17
CA LEU A 814 32.68 -10.34 5.10
C LEU A 814 33.34 -9.57 3.93
N GLU A 815 34.63 -9.78 3.69
CA GLU A 815 35.33 -9.23 2.53
C GLU A 815 34.72 -9.72 1.21
N THR A 816 34.44 -11.03 1.12
CA THR A 816 33.79 -11.65 -0.05
C THR A 816 32.41 -11.04 -0.31
N VAL A 817 31.57 -10.89 0.72
CA VAL A 817 30.25 -10.25 0.58
C VAL A 817 30.39 -8.82 0.05
N ARG A 818 31.35 -8.05 0.56
CA ARG A 818 31.59 -6.67 0.11
C ARG A 818 32.03 -6.61 -1.35
N GLU A 819 32.90 -7.51 -1.78
CA GLU A 819 33.36 -7.61 -3.17
C GLU A 819 32.22 -7.98 -4.12
N LEU A 820 31.39 -8.97 -3.76
CA LEU A 820 30.22 -9.37 -4.55
C LEU A 820 29.24 -8.21 -4.76
N PHE A 821 28.91 -7.47 -3.70
CA PHE A 821 28.05 -6.29 -3.82
C PHE A 821 28.74 -5.12 -4.52
N ALA A 822 30.07 -5.00 -4.45
CA ALA A 822 30.81 -4.02 -5.26
C ALA A 822 30.69 -4.33 -6.76
N GLN A 823 30.84 -5.60 -7.16
CA GLN A 823 30.63 -6.03 -8.54
C GLN A 823 29.20 -5.73 -9.01
N LEU A 824 28.20 -5.98 -8.16
CA LEU A 824 26.80 -5.65 -8.45
C LEU A 824 26.59 -4.15 -8.71
N ARG A 825 27.29 -3.27 -7.99
CA ARG A 825 27.24 -1.81 -8.19
C ARG A 825 27.88 -1.35 -9.49
N HIS A 826 28.88 -2.06 -10.00
CA HIS A 826 29.57 -1.71 -11.24
C HIS A 826 28.77 -2.07 -12.51
N ILE A 827 27.71 -2.85 -12.38
CA ILE A 827 26.80 -3.11 -13.51
C ILE A 827 25.97 -1.84 -13.77
N PRO A 828 26.01 -1.29 -15.00
CA PRO A 828 25.25 -0.10 -15.37
C PRO A 828 23.74 -0.27 -15.13
N ALA A 829 23.05 0.82 -14.77
CA ALA A 829 21.63 0.76 -14.44
C ALA A 829 20.70 0.42 -15.63
N ASN A 830 21.21 0.50 -16.86
CA ASN A 830 20.48 0.04 -18.04
C ASN A 830 20.68 -1.45 -18.35
N ARG A 831 21.33 -2.21 -17.46
CA ARG A 831 21.45 -3.67 -17.53
C ARG A 831 20.86 -4.33 -16.28
N PRO A 832 19.56 -4.06 -15.97
CA PRO A 832 18.88 -4.62 -14.79
C PRO A 832 18.85 -6.16 -14.82
N ASP A 833 18.75 -6.76 -16.01
CA ASP A 833 18.83 -8.19 -16.27
C ASP A 833 20.14 -8.81 -15.79
N ARG A 834 21.28 -8.14 -16.01
CA ARG A 834 22.59 -8.60 -15.56
C ARG A 834 22.72 -8.50 -14.05
N ARG A 835 22.18 -7.44 -13.45
CA ARG A 835 22.18 -7.24 -11.98
C ARG A 835 21.36 -8.33 -11.29
N ALA A 836 20.12 -8.51 -11.71
CA ALA A 836 19.23 -9.52 -11.16
C ALA A 836 19.83 -10.93 -11.32
N ARG A 837 20.49 -11.22 -12.45
CA ARG A 837 21.18 -12.50 -12.66
C ARG A 837 22.36 -12.68 -11.72
N LEU A 838 23.23 -11.67 -11.59
CA LEU A 838 24.38 -11.73 -10.68
C LEU A 838 23.92 -11.96 -9.24
N TYR A 839 22.92 -11.20 -8.79
CA TYR A 839 22.39 -11.33 -7.44
C TYR A 839 21.86 -12.74 -7.17
N ARG A 840 20.94 -13.26 -7.99
CA ARG A 840 20.33 -14.58 -7.79
C ARG A 840 21.31 -15.74 -7.96
N GLN A 841 22.21 -15.67 -8.93
CA GLN A 841 23.09 -16.79 -9.25
C GLN A 841 24.38 -16.81 -8.43
N GLN A 842 24.86 -15.66 -7.95
CA GLN A 842 26.19 -15.56 -7.32
C GLN A 842 26.18 -14.96 -5.91
N ILE A 843 25.14 -14.22 -5.52
CA ILE A 843 25.10 -13.52 -4.22
C ILE A 843 24.14 -14.21 -3.26
N GLU A 844 22.87 -14.39 -3.65
CA GLU A 844 21.78 -14.81 -2.76
C GLU A 844 22.07 -16.12 -2.02
N HIS A 845 22.71 -17.09 -2.68
CA HIS A 845 23.07 -18.40 -2.13
C HIS A 845 24.58 -18.62 -2.06
N HIS A 846 25.36 -17.54 -1.91
CA HIS A 846 26.79 -17.66 -1.75
C HIS A 846 27.14 -18.25 -0.37
N ALA A 847 28.01 -19.25 -0.33
CA ALA A 847 28.36 -19.96 0.90
C ALA A 847 28.87 -19.04 2.04
N ALA A 848 29.58 -17.96 1.70
CA ALA A 848 30.02 -16.95 2.66
C ALA A 848 28.84 -16.18 3.30
N ILE A 849 27.83 -15.82 2.49
CA ILE A 849 26.62 -15.15 2.97
C ILE A 849 25.83 -16.09 3.86
N ASP A 850 25.66 -17.35 3.46
CA ASP A 850 24.92 -18.35 4.24
C ASP A 850 25.57 -18.62 5.61
N ARG A 851 26.90 -18.68 5.68
CA ARG A 851 27.64 -18.84 6.94
C ARG A 851 27.45 -17.63 7.86
N LEU A 852 27.65 -16.41 7.33
CA LEU A 852 27.44 -15.19 8.10
C LEU A 852 26.01 -15.06 8.59
N ARG A 853 25.04 -15.28 7.69
CA ARG A 853 23.61 -15.27 8.00
C ARG A 853 23.28 -16.27 9.10
N THR A 854 23.76 -17.51 9.00
CA THR A 854 23.55 -18.53 10.05
C THR A 854 24.09 -18.09 11.41
N ALA A 855 25.25 -17.43 11.44
CA ALA A 855 25.83 -16.92 12.70
C ALA A 855 24.98 -15.79 13.31
N PHE A 856 24.49 -14.86 12.47
CA PHE A 856 23.63 -13.75 12.91
C PHE A 856 22.24 -14.24 13.34
N ASP A 857 21.67 -15.17 12.58
CA ASP A 857 20.40 -15.83 12.89
C ASP A 857 20.49 -16.56 14.22
N MET A 858 21.59 -17.29 14.46
CA MET A 858 21.82 -17.98 15.73
C MET A 858 21.90 -17.00 16.90
N TRP A 859 22.69 -15.94 16.77
CA TRP A 859 22.81 -14.90 17.80
C TRP A 859 21.45 -14.25 18.10
N THR A 860 20.67 -13.95 17.07
CA THR A 860 19.35 -13.33 17.20
C THR A 860 18.32 -14.30 17.77
N ALA A 861 18.37 -15.58 17.37
CA ALA A 861 17.48 -16.63 17.86
C ALA A 861 17.59 -16.84 19.38
N LEU A 862 18.77 -16.64 19.99
CA LEU A 862 18.94 -16.77 21.44
C LEU A 862 17.98 -15.89 22.26
N TRP A 863 17.58 -14.73 21.73
CA TRP A 863 16.63 -13.82 22.39
C TRP A 863 15.20 -14.38 22.41
N PHE A 864 14.86 -15.15 21.38
CA PHE A 864 13.53 -15.70 21.13
C PHE A 864 13.45 -17.21 21.35
N TRP A 865 14.51 -17.83 21.89
CA TRP A 865 14.64 -19.29 22.03
C TRP A 865 13.40 -19.95 22.67
N PRO A 866 12.92 -21.14 22.25
CA PRO A 866 11.70 -21.71 22.81
C PRO A 866 11.90 -22.15 24.26
N LEU A 867 10.90 -21.92 25.13
CA LEU A 867 11.01 -22.19 26.57
C LEU A 867 10.96 -23.69 26.91
N ASP A 868 10.44 -24.51 26.00
CA ASP A 868 10.41 -25.97 26.05
C ASP A 868 11.71 -26.62 25.54
N LYS A 869 12.53 -25.88 24.77
CA LYS A 869 13.78 -26.37 24.15
C LYS A 869 15.04 -25.68 24.68
N LEU A 870 15.04 -25.22 25.93
CA LEU A 870 16.15 -24.45 26.52
C LEU A 870 17.49 -25.21 26.53
N ASP A 871 17.47 -26.54 26.66
CA ASP A 871 18.67 -27.37 26.71
C ASP A 871 19.38 -27.43 25.35
N ALA A 872 18.64 -27.32 24.25
CA ALA A 872 19.20 -27.29 22.90
C ALA A 872 19.90 -25.95 22.56
N ALA A 873 19.70 -24.89 23.34
CA ALA A 873 20.31 -23.59 23.05
C ALA A 873 21.84 -23.62 23.23
N PRO A 874 22.61 -23.13 22.25
CA PRO A 874 24.06 -23.10 22.36
C PRO A 874 24.51 -22.23 23.53
N GLY A 875 25.61 -22.61 24.16
CA GLY A 875 26.26 -21.82 25.21
C GLY A 875 27.41 -20.99 24.66
N PRO A 876 28.08 -20.20 25.52
CA PRO A 876 29.23 -19.37 25.15
C PRO A 876 30.28 -20.03 24.24
N ARG A 877 30.67 -21.28 24.53
CA ARG A 877 31.70 -21.99 23.76
C ARG A 877 31.20 -22.59 22.45
N THR A 878 29.90 -22.86 22.36
CA THR A 878 29.31 -23.57 21.22
C THR A 878 28.54 -22.64 20.28
N LEU A 879 28.54 -21.33 20.53
CA LEU A 879 27.85 -20.35 19.70
C LEU A 879 28.34 -20.35 18.23
N HIS A 880 29.65 -20.46 18.02
CA HIS A 880 30.26 -20.46 16.67
C HIS A 880 30.19 -21.82 15.97
N ALA A 881 29.87 -22.88 16.71
CA ALA A 881 29.71 -24.24 16.21
C ALA A 881 28.47 -24.88 16.86
N PRO A 882 27.27 -24.37 16.55
CA PRO A 882 26.03 -24.85 17.17
C PRO A 882 25.70 -26.28 16.74
N SER A 883 24.95 -27.00 17.58
CA SER A 883 24.47 -28.35 17.23
C SER A 883 23.50 -28.31 16.04
N ALA A 884 23.34 -29.43 15.35
CA ALA A 884 22.37 -29.53 14.25
C ALA A 884 20.93 -29.21 14.70
N GLU A 885 20.56 -29.61 15.93
CA GLU A 885 19.29 -29.29 16.55
C GLU A 885 19.12 -27.78 16.78
N ALA A 886 20.14 -27.10 17.31
CA ALA A 886 20.12 -25.66 17.51
C ALA A 886 19.94 -24.91 16.18
N VAL A 887 20.67 -25.33 15.14
CA VAL A 887 20.55 -24.75 13.79
C VAL A 887 19.15 -24.96 13.21
N ALA A 888 18.54 -26.13 13.43
CA ALA A 888 17.18 -26.40 12.99
C ALA A 888 16.16 -25.48 13.69
N ILE A 889 16.28 -25.30 15.01
CA ILE A 889 15.42 -24.39 15.79
C ILE A 889 15.58 -22.94 15.30
N ALA A 890 16.82 -22.46 15.12
CA ALA A 890 17.06 -21.10 14.64
C ALA A 890 16.47 -20.89 13.23
N ARG A 891 16.60 -21.86 12.32
CA ARG A 891 16.00 -21.81 10.97
C ARG A 891 14.48 -21.79 11.01
N GLU A 892 13.86 -22.51 11.93
CA GLU A 892 12.40 -22.49 12.14
C GLU A 892 11.93 -21.09 12.55
N MET A 893 12.66 -20.45 13.48
CA MET A 893 12.37 -19.07 13.94
C MET A 893 12.48 -18.03 12.84
N VAL A 894 13.52 -18.11 12.01
CA VAL A 894 13.72 -17.20 10.88
C VAL A 894 12.55 -17.28 9.89
N ARG A 895 11.95 -18.48 9.74
CA ARG A 895 10.79 -18.71 8.87
C ARG A 895 9.47 -18.26 9.49
N THR A 896 9.43 -18.02 10.81
CA THR A 896 8.23 -17.48 11.47
C THR A 896 7.96 -16.06 10.96
N PRO A 897 6.77 -15.79 10.37
CA PRO A 897 6.45 -14.48 9.79
C PRO A 897 6.65 -13.30 10.74
N ALA A 898 6.40 -13.49 12.04
CA ALA A 898 6.53 -12.45 13.04
C ALA A 898 7.98 -12.08 13.38
N LEU A 899 8.95 -12.99 13.19
CA LEU A 899 10.35 -12.76 13.57
C LEU A 899 11.21 -12.35 12.38
N ARG A 900 11.19 -13.13 11.28
CA ARG A 900 11.86 -12.90 9.99
C ARG A 900 13.06 -11.95 10.10
N PHE A 901 14.14 -12.39 10.76
CA PHE A 901 15.24 -11.52 11.18
C PHE A 901 15.82 -10.71 10.01
N PHE A 902 16.14 -9.44 10.25
CA PHE A 902 16.73 -8.55 9.27
C PHE A 902 18.05 -7.96 9.78
N HIS A 903 19.15 -8.29 9.11
CA HIS A 903 20.51 -7.93 9.53
C HIS A 903 21.05 -6.79 8.67
N TRP A 904 20.76 -5.53 9.03
CA TRP A 904 21.01 -4.34 8.21
C TRP A 904 22.37 -4.29 7.50
N GLU A 905 23.47 -4.53 8.21
CA GLU A 905 24.82 -4.46 7.63
C GLU A 905 25.14 -5.64 6.69
N LEU A 906 24.50 -6.79 6.88
CA LEU A 906 24.62 -7.95 5.99
C LEU A 906 23.69 -7.83 4.78
N GLU A 907 22.52 -7.21 4.95
CA GLU A 907 21.51 -7.06 3.92
C GLU A 907 21.78 -5.90 2.96
N TYR A 908 22.36 -4.80 3.47
CA TYR A 908 22.73 -3.63 2.67
C TYR A 908 24.23 -3.29 2.80
N PRO A 909 25.14 -4.20 2.41
CA PRO A 909 26.57 -3.99 2.51
C PRO A 909 27.09 -2.89 1.55
N ASP A 910 26.25 -2.40 0.64
CA ASP A 910 26.52 -1.23 -0.19
C ASP A 910 26.27 0.10 0.50
N VAL A 911 25.35 0.12 1.47
CA VAL A 911 25.15 1.25 2.38
C VAL A 911 26.21 1.18 3.47
N PHE A 912 26.34 0.04 4.13
CA PHE A 912 27.25 -0.21 5.25
C PHE A 912 28.61 -0.74 4.78
N HIS A 913 29.33 0.06 3.96
CA HIS A 913 30.58 -0.38 3.32
C HIS A 913 31.86 0.11 4.01
N LYS A 914 31.76 1.04 4.96
CA LYS A 914 32.86 1.61 5.74
C LYS A 914 32.35 2.12 7.08
N ARG A 915 33.26 2.41 8.01
CA ARG A 915 32.91 2.94 9.33
C ARG A 915 32.23 4.31 9.21
N GLY A 916 31.16 4.53 9.98
CA GLY A 916 30.32 5.73 9.94
C GLY A 916 29.41 5.79 8.71
N ALA A 917 29.31 4.71 7.93
CA ALA A 917 28.38 4.64 6.81
C ALA A 917 26.98 4.27 7.30
N GLY A 918 26.00 4.73 6.55
CA GLY A 918 24.57 4.61 6.84
C GLY A 918 23.78 5.29 5.74
N PHE A 919 22.48 5.37 5.90
CA PHE A 919 21.60 6.03 4.94
C PHE A 919 21.74 7.55 4.99
N ASP A 920 21.60 8.20 3.83
CA ASP A 920 21.53 9.66 3.73
C ASP A 920 20.19 10.18 4.24
N ALA A 921 19.11 9.42 4.04
CA ALA A 921 17.81 9.75 4.58
C ALA A 921 17.00 8.52 4.98
N VAL A 922 16.21 8.67 6.03
CA VAL A 922 15.19 7.72 6.46
C VAL A 922 13.85 8.42 6.40
N VAL A 923 12.91 7.87 5.63
CA VAL A 923 11.55 8.40 5.45
C VAL A 923 10.53 7.29 5.65
N GLY A 924 9.33 7.62 6.12
CA GLY A 924 8.29 6.60 6.28
C GLY A 924 7.14 6.99 7.20
N ASN A 925 6.16 6.09 7.28
CA ASN A 925 5.10 6.11 8.29
C ASN A 925 5.13 4.76 9.02
N PRO A 926 5.97 4.61 10.07
CA PRO A 926 6.09 3.34 10.78
C PRO A 926 4.78 2.99 11.52
N PRO A 927 4.55 1.70 11.84
CA PRO A 927 3.38 1.27 12.60
C PRO A 927 3.31 1.94 13.99
N TRP A 928 2.09 2.07 14.53
CA TRP A 928 1.81 2.84 15.76
C TRP A 928 1.42 1.99 16.97
N GLU A 929 1.59 0.67 16.88
CA GLU A 929 1.08 -0.30 17.84
C GLU A 929 1.78 -0.29 19.19
N ILE A 930 1.04 -0.75 20.19
CA ILE A 930 1.58 -1.15 21.49
C ILE A 930 1.78 -2.67 21.47
N GLN A 931 3.03 -3.11 21.61
CA GLN A 931 3.40 -4.52 21.59
C GLN A 931 3.08 -5.17 22.94
N LYS A 932 1.84 -5.64 23.09
CA LYS A 932 1.35 -6.34 24.29
C LYS A 932 0.44 -7.51 23.95
N PRO A 933 0.47 -8.59 24.76
CA PRO A 933 -0.47 -9.68 24.59
C PRO A 933 -1.90 -9.21 24.91
N SER A 934 -2.81 -9.46 23.99
CA SER A 934 -4.22 -9.08 24.11
C SER A 934 -5.08 -10.34 24.15
N SER A 935 -5.64 -10.64 25.33
CA SER A 935 -6.55 -11.79 25.47
C SER A 935 -7.79 -11.62 24.59
N LYS A 936 -8.25 -10.38 24.39
CA LYS A 936 -9.36 -10.08 23.49
C LYS A 936 -9.05 -10.33 22.03
N GLU A 937 -7.80 -10.20 21.59
CA GLU A 937 -7.41 -10.53 20.22
C GLU A 937 -7.23 -12.03 20.07
N TYR A 938 -6.44 -12.66 20.95
CA TYR A 938 -6.14 -14.08 20.87
C TYR A 938 -7.41 -14.95 20.95
N PHE A 939 -8.22 -14.77 22.00
CA PHE A 939 -9.42 -15.59 22.18
C PHE A 939 -10.56 -15.20 21.24
N SER A 940 -10.51 -14.03 20.59
CA SER A 940 -11.46 -13.74 19.51
C SER A 940 -11.26 -14.64 18.29
N ASN A 941 -10.05 -15.18 18.09
CA ASN A 941 -9.81 -16.10 17.00
C ASN A 941 -10.47 -17.46 17.23
N LEU A 942 -10.50 -17.90 18.50
CA LEU A 942 -11.16 -19.14 18.93
C LEU A 942 -12.66 -18.94 19.17
N ASP A 943 -13.03 -17.74 19.62
CA ASP A 943 -14.39 -17.37 20.00
C ASP A 943 -14.70 -15.92 19.58
N PRO A 944 -15.33 -15.68 18.42
CA PRO A 944 -15.60 -14.32 17.91
C PRO A 944 -16.33 -13.39 18.89
N LEU A 945 -17.11 -13.95 19.83
CA LEU A 945 -17.85 -13.20 20.85
C LEU A 945 -17.02 -12.83 22.07
N TYR A 946 -15.76 -13.26 22.16
CA TYR A 946 -14.92 -13.04 23.33
C TYR A 946 -14.80 -11.55 23.70
N ARG A 947 -14.78 -10.67 22.69
CA ARG A 947 -14.77 -9.20 22.87
C ARG A 947 -16.04 -8.64 23.50
N SER A 948 -17.16 -9.34 23.34
CA SER A 948 -18.46 -8.91 23.83
C SER A 948 -18.69 -9.26 25.31
N TYR A 949 -17.96 -10.25 25.83
CA TYR A 949 -18.11 -10.77 27.19
C TYR A 949 -17.71 -9.77 28.28
N GLY A 950 -18.43 -9.85 29.40
CA GLY A 950 -18.00 -9.24 30.65
C GLY A 950 -16.74 -9.91 31.20
N LYS A 951 -15.95 -9.22 32.03
CA LYS A 951 -14.66 -9.71 32.55
C LYS A 951 -14.74 -11.12 33.17
N GLN A 952 -15.76 -11.42 33.97
CA GLN A 952 -15.90 -12.72 34.63
C GLN A 952 -16.34 -13.84 33.68
N GLU A 953 -17.10 -13.52 32.64
CA GLU A 953 -17.55 -14.46 31.62
C GLU A 953 -16.39 -14.81 30.68
N ALA A 954 -15.63 -13.80 30.24
CA ALA A 954 -14.41 -14.00 29.46
C ALA A 954 -13.41 -14.92 30.16
N LEU A 955 -13.18 -14.72 31.48
CA LEU A 955 -12.28 -15.57 32.26
C LEU A 955 -12.78 -17.03 32.39
N ARG A 956 -14.09 -17.22 32.58
CA ARG A 956 -14.68 -18.57 32.59
C ARG A 956 -14.56 -19.24 31.23
N ARG A 957 -14.81 -18.49 30.14
CA ARG A 957 -14.66 -19.00 28.78
C ARG A 957 -13.21 -19.35 28.46
N GLN A 958 -12.27 -18.51 28.89
CA GLN A 958 -10.85 -18.77 28.79
C GLN A 958 -10.45 -20.06 29.53
N GLN A 959 -10.94 -20.27 30.75
CA GLN A 959 -10.72 -21.52 31.49
C GLN A 959 -11.29 -22.74 30.75
N ALA A 960 -12.51 -22.64 30.21
CA ALA A 960 -13.11 -23.72 29.44
C ALA A 960 -12.34 -24.03 28.14
N ILE A 961 -11.78 -23.01 27.48
CA ILE A 961 -10.90 -23.22 26.31
C ILE A 961 -9.61 -23.93 26.73
N PHE A 962 -9.05 -23.57 27.89
CA PHE A 962 -7.84 -24.21 28.43
C PHE A 962 -8.06 -25.62 28.98
N GLU A 963 -9.30 -26.09 29.10
CA GLU A 963 -9.54 -27.52 29.34
C GLU A 963 -8.97 -28.36 28.19
N ASP A 964 -8.86 -27.78 26.99
CA ASP A 964 -8.07 -28.32 25.89
C ASP A 964 -6.57 -28.06 26.10
N GLN A 965 -5.81 -29.12 26.38
CA GLN A 965 -4.38 -29.05 26.74
C GLN A 965 -3.48 -28.27 25.76
N PRO A 966 -3.66 -28.33 24.43
CA PRO A 966 -2.83 -27.59 23.48
C PRO A 966 -3.03 -26.07 23.51
N GLU A 967 -4.26 -25.59 23.76
CA GLU A 967 -4.58 -24.15 23.66
C GLU A 967 -4.00 -23.34 24.82
N GLU A 968 -3.89 -23.95 26.01
CA GLU A 968 -3.23 -23.32 27.15
C GLU A 968 -1.75 -23.08 26.87
N GLU A 969 -1.04 -24.07 26.31
CA GLU A 969 0.36 -23.93 25.93
C GLU A 969 0.54 -22.92 24.79
N ARG A 970 -0.35 -22.91 23.78
CA ARG A 970 -0.33 -21.92 22.69
C ARG A 970 -0.52 -20.50 23.20
N TRP A 971 -1.43 -20.27 24.15
CA TRP A 971 -1.60 -18.97 24.80
C TRP A 971 -0.34 -18.53 25.56
N LEU A 972 0.27 -19.44 26.32
CA LEU A 972 1.51 -19.14 27.04
C LEU A 972 2.69 -18.85 26.08
N GLY A 973 2.77 -19.57 24.96
CA GLY A 973 3.70 -19.29 23.86
C GLY A 973 3.48 -17.90 23.25
N TYR A 974 2.23 -17.55 22.92
CA TYR A 974 1.85 -16.22 22.46
C TYR A 974 2.29 -15.12 23.44
N VAL A 975 2.10 -15.31 24.75
CA VAL A 975 2.57 -14.35 25.77
C VAL A 975 4.11 -14.33 25.85
N ALA A 976 4.77 -15.49 25.72
CA ALA A 976 6.23 -15.62 25.75
C ALA A 976 6.89 -14.77 24.65
N ASP A 977 6.31 -14.72 23.45
CA ASP A 977 6.85 -13.95 22.32
C ASP A 977 6.93 -12.45 22.64
N TYR A 978 5.90 -11.87 23.26
CA TYR A 978 5.94 -10.47 23.70
C TYR A 978 6.97 -10.24 24.81
N LYS A 979 7.16 -11.22 25.72
CA LYS A 979 8.19 -11.14 26.76
C LYS A 979 9.60 -11.19 26.16
N ALA A 980 9.83 -12.06 25.18
CA ALA A 980 11.08 -12.16 24.44
C ALA A 980 11.37 -10.86 23.67
N ARG A 981 10.40 -10.31 22.94
CA ARG A 981 10.51 -9.00 22.27
C ARG A 981 10.86 -7.89 23.26
N GLY A 982 10.17 -7.82 24.40
CA GLY A 982 10.48 -6.83 25.42
C GLY A 982 11.87 -6.96 26.02
N ASN A 983 12.39 -8.18 26.14
CA ASN A 983 13.77 -8.41 26.56
C ASN A 983 14.78 -7.98 25.48
N PHE A 984 14.52 -8.32 24.22
CA PHE A 984 15.33 -7.90 23.07
C PHE A 984 15.42 -6.37 23.01
N VAL A 985 14.28 -5.67 23.02
CA VAL A 985 14.26 -4.20 22.98
C VAL A 985 14.98 -3.60 24.19
N ARG A 986 14.87 -4.22 25.38
CA ARG A 986 15.52 -3.67 26.57
C ARG A 986 17.04 -3.79 26.54
N TYR A 987 17.59 -4.84 25.95
CA TYR A 987 18.98 -5.22 26.16
C TYR A 987 19.80 -5.46 24.88
N ALA A 988 19.21 -5.55 23.69
CA ALA A 988 19.94 -5.86 22.46
C ALA A 988 21.02 -4.81 22.11
N GLY A 989 20.82 -3.54 22.50
CA GLY A 989 21.84 -2.49 22.34
C GLY A 989 23.07 -2.66 23.26
N GLU A 990 22.88 -3.25 24.44
CA GLU A 990 23.94 -3.53 25.44
C GLU A 990 23.82 -4.97 25.97
N PRO A 991 24.07 -5.99 25.14
CA PRO A 991 23.58 -7.35 25.39
C PRO A 991 24.47 -8.17 26.34
N PHE A 992 25.63 -7.65 26.73
CA PHE A 992 26.70 -8.39 27.39
C PHE A 992 26.64 -8.29 28.92
N GLY A 993 25.81 -7.40 29.48
CA GLY A 993 25.63 -7.31 30.94
C GLY A 993 26.73 -6.54 31.67
N ASP A 994 27.43 -5.66 30.98
CA ASP A 994 28.53 -4.78 31.43
C ASP A 994 28.06 -3.32 31.65
N GLY A 995 26.85 -3.13 32.17
CA GLY A 995 26.24 -1.81 32.38
C GLY A 995 25.10 -1.82 33.39
N LYS A 996 24.40 -0.68 33.55
CA LYS A 996 23.29 -0.56 34.51
C LYS A 996 22.07 -1.38 34.08
N ILE A 997 21.91 -2.58 34.65
CA ILE A 997 20.77 -3.45 34.37
C ILE A 997 19.55 -2.99 35.19
N ALA A 998 18.54 -2.44 34.51
CA ALA A 998 17.29 -2.03 35.13
C ALA A 998 16.56 -3.23 35.77
N GLY A 999 16.16 -3.11 37.05
CA GLY A 999 15.43 -4.16 37.77
C GLY A 999 16.29 -5.23 38.47
N HIS A 1000 17.60 -5.26 38.25
CA HIS A 1000 18.54 -6.22 38.87
C HIS A 1000 19.62 -5.54 39.73
N GLY A 1001 19.25 -4.56 40.55
CA GLY A 1001 20.17 -3.91 41.49
C GLY A 1001 21.14 -2.89 40.86
N GLY A 1002 21.02 -2.61 39.56
CA GLY A 1002 21.67 -1.47 38.90
C GLY A 1002 23.17 -1.62 38.61
N GLY A 1003 23.73 -2.83 38.72
CA GLY A 1003 25.12 -3.13 38.37
C GLY A 1003 25.24 -4.29 37.37
N ASP A 1004 26.47 -4.58 36.98
CA ASP A 1004 26.82 -5.61 36.01
C ASP A 1004 26.37 -7.02 36.43
N VAL A 1005 26.22 -7.92 35.46
CA VAL A 1005 26.07 -9.35 35.73
C VAL A 1005 27.30 -9.84 36.52
N SER A 1006 27.06 -10.59 37.59
CA SER A 1006 28.12 -11.13 38.44
C SER A 1006 28.81 -12.32 37.76
N LEU A 1007 29.92 -12.04 37.06
CA LEU A 1007 30.84 -13.02 36.46
C LEU A 1007 31.84 -13.57 37.48
N ALA A 1008 32.16 -12.81 38.53
CA ALA A 1008 33.03 -13.26 39.62
C ALA A 1008 32.63 -12.65 40.96
N ARG A 1009 33.04 -13.30 42.05
CA ARG A 1009 32.77 -12.81 43.41
C ARG A 1009 33.63 -11.58 43.75
N GLY A 1010 33.01 -10.57 44.36
CA GLY A 1010 33.70 -9.41 44.92
C GLY A 1010 34.44 -8.57 43.87
N LYS A 1011 35.64 -8.09 44.21
CA LYS A 1011 36.43 -7.15 43.38
C LYS A 1011 36.92 -7.75 42.04
N ALA A 1012 36.80 -9.06 41.84
CA ALA A 1012 37.22 -9.72 40.61
C ALA A 1012 36.23 -9.55 39.44
N ASN A 1013 35.02 -9.02 39.68
CA ASN A 1013 34.00 -8.86 38.64
C ASN A 1013 34.36 -7.78 37.60
N GLU A 1014 34.71 -6.57 38.05
CA GLU A 1014 35.03 -5.43 37.19
C GLU A 1014 36.21 -5.71 36.25
N PRO A 1015 37.34 -6.31 36.68
CA PRO A 1015 38.43 -6.64 35.78
C PRO A 1015 38.05 -7.60 34.65
N LEU A 1016 37.11 -8.53 34.89
CA LEU A 1016 36.63 -9.44 33.83
C LEU A 1016 35.76 -8.69 32.82
N HIS A 1017 34.85 -7.83 33.28
CA HIS A 1017 34.05 -6.97 32.41
C HIS A 1017 34.90 -5.99 31.60
N GLU A 1018 35.91 -5.37 32.21
CA GLU A 1018 36.82 -4.45 31.51
C GLU A 1018 37.65 -5.17 30.43
N ARG A 1019 38.12 -6.39 30.71
CA ARG A 1019 38.81 -7.21 29.70
C ARG A 1019 37.88 -7.56 28.54
N TRP A 1020 36.67 -8.00 28.85
CA TRP A 1020 35.70 -8.36 27.83
C TRP A 1020 35.28 -7.13 27.00
N ARG A 1021 35.10 -5.96 27.62
CA ARG A 1021 34.91 -4.66 26.93
C ARG A 1021 36.09 -4.33 26.01
N THR A 1022 37.31 -4.49 26.50
CA THR A 1022 38.54 -4.19 25.74
C THR A 1022 38.64 -5.06 24.50
N GLN A 1023 38.33 -6.35 24.62
CA GLN A 1023 38.23 -7.27 23.49
C GLN A 1023 37.15 -6.82 22.49
N ARG A 1024 35.94 -6.55 22.95
CA ARG A 1024 34.84 -6.12 22.07
C ARG A 1024 35.14 -4.84 21.30
N ARG A 1025 35.93 -3.92 21.85
CA ARG A 1025 36.38 -2.71 21.15
C ARG A 1025 37.23 -3.02 19.91
N THR A 1026 37.78 -4.23 19.78
CA THR A 1026 38.49 -4.68 18.58
C THR A 1026 37.54 -5.14 17.47
N HIS A 1027 36.29 -5.49 17.81
CA HIS A 1027 35.26 -5.80 16.84
C HIS A 1027 34.74 -4.49 16.23
N GLN A 1028 34.88 -4.36 14.91
CA GLN A 1028 34.48 -3.16 14.20
C GLN A 1028 33.24 -3.46 13.35
N GLY A 1029 32.19 -2.67 13.55
CA GLY A 1029 31.03 -2.59 12.67
C GLY A 1029 31.16 -1.41 11.71
N PHE A 1030 30.16 -1.20 10.87
CA PHE A 1030 30.12 -0.12 9.89
C PHE A 1030 29.24 1.05 10.34
N ALA A 1031 28.12 0.75 11.00
CA ALA A 1031 27.21 1.73 11.58
C ALA A 1031 27.77 2.38 12.86
N ASP A 1032 27.01 3.29 13.46
CA ASP A 1032 27.31 3.86 14.79
C ASP A 1032 27.41 2.73 15.85
N LEU A 1033 28.31 2.89 16.81
CA LEU A 1033 28.45 1.98 17.96
C LEU A 1033 27.25 2.10 18.93
N GLY A 1034 26.52 3.22 18.87
CA GLY A 1034 25.25 3.44 19.56
C GLY A 1034 24.09 2.68 18.93
N HIS A 1035 24.04 1.37 19.14
CA HIS A 1035 22.95 0.50 18.64
C HIS A 1035 21.58 0.88 19.22
N PRO A 1036 20.48 0.63 18.47
CA PRO A 1036 19.13 1.06 18.86
C PRO A 1036 18.60 0.36 20.11
N PHE A 1037 17.46 0.88 20.57
CA PHE A 1037 16.63 0.42 21.69
C PHE A 1037 17.13 0.76 23.11
N ARG A 1038 18.07 1.69 23.22
CA ARG A 1038 18.59 2.20 24.50
C ARG A 1038 17.71 3.29 25.10
N HIS A 1039 16.85 3.93 24.28
CA HIS A 1039 16.10 5.13 24.65
C HIS A 1039 14.58 4.91 24.75
N GLN A 1040 14.14 3.66 24.90
CA GLN A 1040 12.72 3.30 24.91
C GLN A 1040 11.99 3.61 26.23
N GLY A 1041 12.68 3.97 27.31
CA GLY A 1041 12.07 4.28 28.62
C GLY A 1041 11.37 3.09 29.30
N SER A 1042 10.70 3.32 30.42
CA SER A 1042 10.08 2.27 31.26
C SER A 1042 8.61 1.97 30.95
N ALA A 1043 8.07 2.55 29.89
CA ALA A 1043 6.66 2.42 29.51
C ALA A 1043 6.45 1.24 28.54
N ASP A 1044 5.22 1.08 28.05
CA ASP A 1044 4.89 0.07 27.07
C ASP A 1044 5.73 0.20 25.80
N LEU A 1045 6.02 -0.94 25.17
CA LEU A 1045 6.73 -1.00 23.90
C LEU A 1045 5.80 -0.45 22.81
N ASN A 1046 6.17 0.70 22.25
CA ASN A 1046 5.46 1.30 21.12
C ASN A 1046 6.32 1.15 19.88
N THR A 1047 5.78 0.57 18.81
CA THR A 1047 6.54 0.29 17.59
C THR A 1047 7.06 1.58 16.94
N TYR A 1048 6.26 2.66 16.90
CA TYR A 1048 6.72 3.94 16.34
C TYR A 1048 7.99 4.47 17.02
N LYS A 1049 8.13 4.31 18.34
CA LYS A 1049 9.34 4.72 19.08
C LYS A 1049 10.55 3.87 18.72
N MET A 1050 10.32 2.57 18.52
CA MET A 1050 11.36 1.64 18.09
C MET A 1050 11.87 2.02 16.70
N PHE A 1051 10.96 2.36 15.78
CA PHE A 1051 11.30 2.83 14.44
C PHE A 1051 12.00 4.19 14.42
N VAL A 1052 11.61 5.14 15.28
CA VAL A 1052 12.30 6.44 15.38
C VAL A 1052 13.75 6.25 15.85
N GLU A 1053 13.98 5.44 16.89
CA GLU A 1053 15.33 5.17 17.39
C GLU A 1053 16.16 4.35 16.40
N ALA A 1054 15.58 3.32 15.78
CA ALA A 1054 16.23 2.55 14.73
C ALA A 1054 16.57 3.41 13.51
N GLY A 1055 15.64 4.27 13.06
CA GLY A 1055 15.85 5.22 11.98
C GLY A 1055 17.02 6.17 12.26
N HIS A 1056 17.14 6.67 13.49
CA HIS A 1056 18.31 7.45 13.90
C HIS A 1056 19.62 6.66 13.79
N ALA A 1057 19.65 5.41 14.28
CA ALA A 1057 20.84 4.56 14.22
C ALA A 1057 21.25 4.12 12.80
N LEU A 1058 20.30 4.10 11.86
CA LEU A 1058 20.53 3.75 10.46
C LEU A 1058 21.13 4.90 9.64
N LEU A 1059 21.02 6.14 10.11
CA LEU A 1059 21.55 7.30 9.40
C LEU A 1059 23.07 7.39 9.53
N ARG A 1060 23.72 7.85 8.46
CA ARG A 1060 25.09 8.35 8.58
C ARG A 1060 25.10 9.70 9.29
N GLU A 1061 26.29 10.14 9.72
CA GLU A 1061 26.47 11.50 10.23
C GLU A 1061 26.03 12.54 9.19
N GLY A 1062 25.15 13.47 9.61
CA GLY A 1062 24.56 14.48 8.74
C GLY A 1062 23.43 13.99 7.81
N GLY A 1063 22.92 12.77 8.02
CA GLY A 1063 21.70 12.29 7.36
C GLY A 1063 20.42 12.96 7.88
N GLU A 1064 19.32 12.83 7.13
CA GLU A 1064 18.03 13.47 7.43
C GLU A 1064 16.94 12.44 7.77
N LEU A 1065 16.19 12.68 8.84
CA LEU A 1065 15.08 11.83 9.29
C LEU A 1065 13.75 12.55 9.07
N GLY A 1066 12.76 11.90 8.44
CA GLY A 1066 11.40 12.44 8.33
C GLY A 1066 10.35 11.35 8.42
N LEU A 1067 9.68 11.24 9.57
CA LEU A 1067 8.75 10.17 9.88
C LEU A 1067 7.40 10.73 10.34
N ILE A 1068 6.30 10.12 9.91
CA ILE A 1068 4.98 10.39 10.47
C ILE A 1068 4.79 9.49 11.69
N VAL A 1069 4.63 10.08 12.88
CA VAL A 1069 4.49 9.33 14.14
C VAL A 1069 3.39 9.92 15.04
N PRO A 1070 2.85 9.15 15.98
CA PRO A 1070 1.93 9.69 16.99
C PRO A 1070 2.55 10.83 17.81
N SER A 1071 1.73 11.80 18.24
CA SER A 1071 2.18 12.93 19.06
C SER A 1071 2.79 12.52 20.41
N GLY A 1072 2.58 11.26 20.82
CA GLY A 1072 3.18 10.64 22.01
C GLY A 1072 4.69 10.77 22.08
N ILE A 1073 5.38 10.96 20.94
CA ILE A 1073 6.82 11.24 20.91
C ILE A 1073 7.17 12.49 21.75
N TYR A 1074 6.36 13.55 21.70
CA TYR A 1074 6.62 14.78 22.44
C TYR A 1074 5.77 14.95 23.71
N THR A 1075 4.64 14.24 23.84
CA THR A 1075 3.76 14.35 25.02
C THR A 1075 4.03 13.30 26.09
N ASP A 1076 4.41 12.08 25.73
CA ASP A 1076 4.34 10.96 26.67
C ASP A 1076 5.57 10.91 27.58
N LYS A 1077 5.37 10.59 28.86
CA LYS A 1077 6.47 10.39 29.80
C LYS A 1077 7.41 9.26 29.35
N GLY A 1078 6.85 8.21 28.74
CA GLY A 1078 7.59 7.07 28.23
C GLY A 1078 8.54 7.37 27.06
N SER A 1079 8.45 8.55 26.45
CA SER A 1079 9.32 8.98 25.35
C SER A 1079 10.45 9.92 25.82
N GLY A 1080 10.62 10.11 27.13
CA GLY A 1080 11.55 11.10 27.70
C GLY A 1080 13.02 10.89 27.28
N ASP A 1081 13.52 9.66 27.32
CA ASP A 1081 14.90 9.37 26.94
C ASP A 1081 15.11 9.45 25.43
N LEU A 1082 14.14 9.01 24.63
CA LEU A 1082 14.16 9.16 23.17
C LEU A 1082 14.11 10.64 22.76
N ARG A 1083 13.29 11.46 23.42
CA ARG A 1083 13.32 12.92 23.20
C ARG A 1083 14.68 13.51 23.51
N ARG A 1084 15.33 13.08 24.59
CA ARG A 1084 16.66 13.57 24.96
C ARG A 1084 17.68 13.22 23.87
N LEU A 1085 17.66 11.99 23.37
CA LEU A 1085 18.47 11.58 22.21
C LEU A 1085 18.28 12.55 21.04
N LEU A 1086 17.03 12.76 20.61
CA LEU A 1086 16.73 13.60 19.45
C LEU A 1086 17.07 15.09 19.68
N LEU A 1087 16.95 15.59 20.91
CA LEU A 1087 17.25 16.99 21.23
C LEU A 1087 18.76 17.25 21.39
N GLU A 1088 19.51 16.28 21.91
CA GLU A 1088 20.94 16.42 22.21
C GLU A 1088 21.83 15.97 21.04
N GLN A 1089 21.37 15.02 20.22
CA GLN A 1089 22.15 14.40 19.14
C GLN A 1089 21.58 14.66 17.73
N SER A 1090 20.54 15.48 17.60
CA SER A 1090 19.98 15.82 16.28
C SER A 1090 19.67 17.31 16.15
N ARG A 1091 19.62 17.80 14.89
CA ARG A 1091 19.22 19.18 14.58
C ARG A 1091 17.79 19.20 14.05
N TRP A 1092 16.89 19.80 14.81
CA TRP A 1092 15.49 19.96 14.41
C TRP A 1092 15.34 21.07 13.36
N ARG A 1093 14.80 20.73 12.19
CA ARG A 1093 14.41 21.72 11.17
C ARG A 1093 12.94 22.09 11.26
N TRP A 1094 12.09 21.12 11.59
CA TRP A 1094 10.65 21.27 11.67
C TRP A 1094 10.06 20.18 12.58
N LEU A 1095 8.89 20.49 13.15
CA LEU A 1095 8.04 19.55 13.87
C LEU A 1095 6.60 20.01 13.62
N PHE A 1096 5.83 19.25 12.84
CA PHE A 1096 4.45 19.62 12.52
C PHE A 1096 3.49 18.73 13.30
N GLY A 1097 2.62 19.32 14.12
CA GLY A 1097 1.55 18.58 14.79
C GLY A 1097 0.21 18.75 14.07
N PHE A 1098 -0.56 17.67 13.90
CA PHE A 1098 -1.90 17.72 13.30
C PHE A 1098 -2.85 16.69 13.92
N GLU A 1099 -4.15 16.90 13.72
CA GLU A 1099 -5.23 16.05 14.23
C GLU A 1099 -5.97 15.39 13.06
N ASN A 1100 -6.42 14.15 13.22
CA ASN A 1100 -7.08 13.36 12.17
C ASN A 1100 -8.54 13.79 11.88
N ARG A 1101 -8.85 15.10 11.90
CA ARG A 1101 -10.23 15.61 11.81
C ARG A 1101 -10.95 15.13 10.56
N ASP A 1102 -10.25 15.14 9.44
CA ASP A 1102 -10.77 14.78 8.12
C ASP A 1102 -10.69 13.27 7.84
N LYS A 1103 -10.44 12.44 8.86
CA LYS A 1103 -10.27 10.98 8.75
C LYS A 1103 -9.29 10.58 7.64
N ILE A 1104 -8.13 11.25 7.60
CA ILE A 1104 -7.04 10.93 6.66
C ILE A 1104 -6.64 9.46 6.82
N PHE A 1105 -6.60 9.01 8.07
CA PHE A 1105 -6.51 7.60 8.46
C PHE A 1105 -7.86 7.14 9.03
N ASP A 1106 -8.19 5.86 8.85
CA ASP A 1106 -9.43 5.23 9.33
C ASP A 1106 -9.36 4.93 10.85
N ILE A 1107 -9.07 5.98 11.63
CA ILE A 1107 -9.00 5.99 13.09
C ILE A 1107 -9.78 7.17 13.65
N HIS A 1108 -9.88 7.24 14.97
CA HIS A 1108 -10.66 8.28 15.64
C HIS A 1108 -10.20 9.68 15.23
N ARG A 1109 -11.16 10.57 14.92
CA ARG A 1109 -10.90 11.92 14.41
C ARG A 1109 -10.04 12.80 15.32
N SER A 1110 -10.00 12.48 16.62
CA SER A 1110 -9.23 13.23 17.61
C SER A 1110 -7.80 12.71 17.81
N PHE A 1111 -7.39 11.67 17.08
CA PHE A 1111 -6.04 11.16 17.17
C PHE A 1111 -5.05 12.19 16.62
N LYS A 1112 -3.91 12.36 17.31
CA LYS A 1112 -2.92 13.39 17.01
C LYS A 1112 -1.63 12.78 16.52
N PHE A 1113 -1.08 13.39 15.49
CA PHE A 1113 0.14 13.00 14.83
C PHE A 1113 1.16 14.12 14.86
N CYS A 1114 2.41 13.78 14.62
CA CYS A 1114 3.42 14.70 14.18
C CYS A 1114 4.30 14.14 13.07
N ILE A 1115 4.95 15.08 12.36
CA ILE A 1115 5.99 14.82 11.37
C ILE A 1115 7.29 15.45 11.88
#